data_AF-A0A9E3CMG6-F1
#
_entry.id   AF-A0A9E3CMG6-F1
#
_cell.length_a   1.000
_cell.length_b   1.000
_cell.length_c   1.000
_cell.angle_alpha   90.00
_cell.angle_beta   90.00
_cell.angle_gamma   90.00
#
_symmetry.space_group_name_H-M   'P 1'
#
loop_
_entity.id
_entity.type
_entity.pdbx_description
1 polymer ?
#
loop_
_entity_poly.entity_id
_entity_poly.type
_entity_poly.pdbx_seq_one_letter_code
_entity_poly.pdbx_strand_id
1 'polypeptide(L)'
;MRKGFLALAAFALVCLSTATASATANYVYHEQTNNFVATPVDDPGGGCSGSGTDTSCGRYVENTDRSGSPGFQIYQPETYSLHFKVEFQFFTNQVRVYYTTDGSQPCGSFGTVGNVTQPNGTPCGAGNTTQVAVASYTCTYSDVSQSCQIVDVVTGSIPPQAAGTTVKYILSAWHSGGGDEIFANSGACGGCFAATSSSAATVFDYNVIAAPVTPLIISEFRLRGPGGADDEFVEIYNNSNSDVTVNAFDGSAGFALAASDGVTRFTIPNGTFIPARGHYLGVNSTGYSLGSYPGATTPASGGEEGATAGGPPTYAGGDAPTAKSRLRAKAAQRSTRTSVGAVPPGGETPPGPNVGVSGTPGDVTYTTGIADNAGIALFSTANPANFSLATRLDAAGSDTELNTLYVEGAGYPSITPVSTEHSFVRDLCGKGGSTSMTGTCPTGGAARDTGDNAADFIYVDTAATNAGAGEHLGAPGPENSTSPIQRNSAFPGSLIFPCVSSSAAPNRVRDYAAGPTATSPMGTLSIRRRITNNTGANVTRLRFRVIDISTFRAPTGTADLRVISSSITTVTSAENPCSAVPVLIQGTTLETPPTQSNGGGFNSSLSASTVTLLTPLTPGGTYDFQFTLGIKQTGTFKFYVNIEALP
;
A
#
# COMPACT_ATOMS: atom_id res chain seq x y z
N MET A 1 -73.35 45.47 -76.51
CA MET A 1 -72.27 44.67 -77.13
C MET A 1 -70.92 45.19 -76.63
N ARG A 2 -70.04 44.27 -76.20
CA ARG A 2 -68.58 44.39 -75.95
C ARG A 2 -68.14 45.39 -74.86
N LYS A 3 -67.70 44.91 -73.68
CA LYS A 3 -66.39 44.29 -73.31
C LYS A 3 -65.30 45.34 -73.04
N GLY A 4 -64.85 45.39 -71.80
CA GLY A 4 -63.60 45.98 -71.34
C GLY A 4 -63.25 45.42 -69.96
N PHE A 5 -62.49 44.33 -69.93
CA PHE A 5 -61.92 43.70 -68.75
C PHE A 5 -60.58 44.38 -68.43
N LEU A 6 -60.36 44.80 -67.19
CA LEU A 6 -59.02 45.01 -66.62
C LEU A 6 -58.94 44.21 -65.30
N ALA A 7 -57.93 43.35 -65.20
CA ALA A 7 -57.70 42.46 -64.07
C ALA A 7 -56.87 43.15 -62.98
N LEU A 8 -57.31 43.03 -61.72
CA LEU A 8 -56.48 43.31 -60.54
C LEU A 8 -55.90 41.97 -60.04
N ALA A 9 -54.58 41.87 -59.99
CA ALA A 9 -53.87 40.73 -59.42
C ALA A 9 -53.85 40.83 -57.88
N ALA A 10 -54.32 39.79 -57.19
CA ALA A 10 -54.18 39.63 -55.75
C ALA A 10 -52.94 38.77 -55.45
N PHE A 11 -51.96 39.35 -54.75
CA PHE A 11 -50.83 38.63 -54.15
C PHE A 11 -51.30 38.01 -52.83
N ALA A 12 -51.35 36.68 -52.75
CA ALA A 12 -51.50 35.96 -51.50
C ALA A 12 -50.11 35.70 -50.91
N LEU A 13 -49.76 36.44 -49.86
CA LEU A 13 -48.58 36.16 -49.02
C LEU A 13 -48.91 34.94 -48.15
N VAL A 14 -48.43 33.77 -48.55
CA VAL A 14 -48.50 32.57 -47.72
C VAL A 14 -47.44 32.70 -46.63
N CYS A 15 -47.86 33.06 -45.42
CA CYS A 15 -47.05 32.88 -44.22
C CYS A 15 -46.85 31.38 -43.97
N LEU A 16 -45.73 30.83 -44.45
CA LEU A 16 -45.19 29.57 -43.93
C LEU A 16 -44.67 29.84 -42.51
N SER A 17 -45.52 29.70 -41.50
CA SER A 17 -45.06 29.49 -40.14
C SER A 17 -44.41 28.11 -40.09
N THR A 18 -43.08 28.04 -40.17
CA THR A 18 -42.35 26.86 -39.74
C THR A 18 -42.61 26.73 -38.23
N ALA A 19 -43.55 25.89 -37.85
CA ALA A 19 -43.67 25.47 -36.46
C ALA A 19 -42.40 24.68 -36.17
N THR A 20 -41.38 25.34 -35.61
CA THR A 20 -40.27 24.64 -34.97
C THR A 20 -40.92 23.85 -33.84
N ALA A 21 -41.05 22.54 -34.00
CA ALA A 21 -41.47 21.67 -32.92
C ALA A 21 -40.48 21.89 -31.76
N SER A 22 -40.93 22.58 -30.72
CA SER A 22 -40.14 22.87 -29.53
C SER A 22 -39.95 21.56 -28.77
N ALA A 23 -38.72 21.02 -28.77
CA ALA A 23 -38.39 19.76 -28.12
C ALA A 23 -37.90 20.06 -26.70
N THR A 24 -38.84 20.14 -25.76
CA THR A 24 -38.58 20.38 -24.34
C THR A 24 -38.65 19.05 -23.58
N ALA A 25 -37.75 18.82 -22.61
CA ALA A 25 -37.84 17.64 -21.75
C ALA A 25 -39.15 17.66 -20.95
N ASN A 26 -39.75 16.50 -20.69
CA ASN A 26 -40.96 16.48 -19.85
C ASN A 26 -40.62 16.50 -18.36
N TYR A 27 -39.55 15.81 -17.98
CA TYR A 27 -39.12 15.72 -16.60
C TYR A 27 -37.62 15.43 -16.54
N VAL A 28 -36.93 16.04 -15.58
CA VAL A 28 -35.56 15.67 -15.20
C VAL A 28 -35.60 15.31 -13.73
N TYR A 29 -35.03 14.17 -13.33
CA TYR A 29 -35.12 13.69 -11.94
C TYR A 29 -33.81 13.13 -11.40
N HIS A 30 -33.49 13.52 -10.18
CA HIS A 30 -32.33 13.07 -9.43
C HIS A 30 -32.62 13.01 -7.93
N GLU A 31 -31.93 12.10 -7.25
CA GLU A 31 -31.89 12.01 -5.80
C GLU A 31 -30.47 11.67 -5.33
N GLN A 32 -30.13 11.96 -4.07
CA GLN A 32 -28.82 11.64 -3.49
C GLN A 32 -28.87 10.32 -2.71
N THR A 33 -29.06 9.22 -3.41
CA THR A 33 -29.13 7.86 -2.84
C THR A 33 -28.24 6.90 -3.63
N ASN A 34 -27.96 5.73 -3.06
CA ASN A 34 -27.33 4.62 -3.77
C ASN A 34 -28.35 3.72 -4.49
N ASN A 35 -29.59 4.19 -4.68
CA ASN A 35 -30.60 3.44 -5.42
C ASN A 35 -30.21 3.37 -6.89
N PHE A 36 -30.49 2.22 -7.52
CA PHE A 36 -30.36 2.10 -8.96
C PHE A 36 -31.36 3.01 -9.67
N VAL A 37 -30.89 3.73 -10.68
CA VAL A 37 -31.73 4.70 -11.41
C VAL A 37 -32.87 3.98 -12.13
N ALA A 38 -32.60 2.82 -12.72
CA ALA A 38 -33.57 2.04 -13.49
C ALA A 38 -34.30 1.01 -12.59
N THR A 39 -35.28 1.48 -11.81
CA THR A 39 -36.11 0.68 -10.90
C THR A 39 -37.58 1.09 -10.89
N PRO A 40 -38.56 0.16 -10.73
CA PRO A 40 -38.52 -1.28 -11.04
C PRO A 40 -38.88 -1.52 -12.53
N VAL A 41 -38.49 -2.67 -13.09
CA VAL A 41 -38.81 -3.11 -14.46
C VAL A 41 -39.81 -4.26 -14.49
N ASP A 42 -40.41 -4.66 -13.34
CA ASP A 42 -41.36 -5.77 -13.29
C ASP A 42 -42.74 -5.38 -13.83
N ASP A 43 -43.09 -5.91 -15.01
CA ASP A 43 -44.44 -5.84 -15.59
C ASP A 43 -45.18 -7.18 -15.42
N PRO A 44 -45.95 -7.39 -14.34
CA PRO A 44 -46.78 -8.59 -14.19
C PRO A 44 -47.90 -8.71 -15.25
N GLY A 45 -48.12 -7.68 -16.08
CA GLY A 45 -49.13 -7.61 -17.15
C GLY A 45 -48.61 -7.94 -18.56
N GLY A 46 -47.30 -8.12 -18.76
CA GLY A 46 -46.70 -8.65 -20.02
C GLY A 46 -46.72 -7.73 -21.24
N GLY A 47 -46.89 -6.41 -21.06
CA GLY A 47 -46.80 -5.41 -22.12
C GLY A 47 -45.37 -4.98 -22.46
N CYS A 48 -44.40 -5.17 -21.56
CA CYS A 48 -43.04 -4.61 -21.69
C CYS A 48 -41.94 -5.62 -21.39
N SER A 49 -40.86 -5.59 -22.18
CA SER A 49 -39.74 -6.53 -22.05
C SER A 49 -38.80 -6.10 -20.94
N GLY A 50 -39.06 -6.50 -19.71
CA GLY A 50 -38.18 -6.30 -18.57
C GLY A 50 -38.72 -6.99 -17.32
N SER A 51 -37.82 -7.45 -16.46
CA SER A 51 -38.12 -7.80 -15.07
C SER A 51 -36.90 -7.43 -14.22
N GLY A 52 -37.11 -6.75 -13.10
CA GLY A 52 -36.08 -6.47 -12.09
C GLY A 52 -35.57 -5.03 -12.07
N THR A 53 -34.28 -4.86 -11.86
CA THR A 53 -33.57 -3.57 -11.80
C THR A 53 -32.47 -3.60 -12.84
N ASP A 54 -32.38 -2.60 -13.73
CA ASP A 54 -31.26 -2.54 -14.68
C ASP A 54 -30.05 -1.92 -14.00
N THR A 55 -29.18 -2.77 -13.47
CA THR A 55 -27.96 -2.34 -12.76
C THR A 55 -26.92 -1.74 -13.70
N SER A 56 -27.03 -1.90 -15.02
CA SER A 56 -26.08 -1.35 -15.99
C SER A 56 -26.22 0.17 -16.15
N CYS A 57 -27.38 0.73 -15.79
CA CYS A 57 -27.65 2.17 -15.82
C CYS A 57 -27.12 2.93 -14.60
N GLY A 58 -26.46 2.23 -13.66
CA GLY A 58 -25.85 2.83 -12.48
C GLY A 58 -26.85 3.26 -11.40
N ARG A 59 -26.29 3.89 -10.36
CA ARG A 59 -26.99 4.43 -9.20
C ARG A 59 -27.07 5.93 -9.27
N TYR A 60 -28.09 6.54 -8.66
CA TYR A 60 -28.21 8.00 -8.66
C TYR A 60 -26.94 8.69 -8.14
N VAL A 61 -26.33 8.15 -7.08
CA VAL A 61 -24.97 8.50 -6.66
C VAL A 61 -24.16 7.21 -6.49
N GLU A 62 -23.01 7.13 -7.16
CA GLU A 62 -22.13 5.96 -7.11
C GLU A 62 -21.23 5.97 -5.86
N ASN A 63 -20.92 7.16 -5.35
CA ASN A 63 -20.13 7.33 -4.14
C ASN A 63 -20.86 6.72 -2.93
N THR A 64 -20.08 6.17 -2.00
CA THR A 64 -20.61 5.75 -0.70
C THR A 64 -20.61 6.95 0.24
N ASP A 65 -21.78 7.29 0.78
CA ASP A 65 -21.89 8.34 1.79
C ASP A 65 -21.06 8.00 3.03
N ARG A 66 -20.20 8.93 3.44
CA ARG A 66 -19.32 8.82 4.62
C ARG A 66 -19.91 9.47 5.86
N SER A 67 -21.14 9.94 5.78
CA SER A 67 -21.75 10.73 6.83
C SER A 67 -21.98 9.91 8.11
N GLY A 68 -21.25 10.26 9.17
CA GLY A 68 -21.64 10.01 10.56
C GLY A 68 -22.43 11.18 11.17
N SER A 69 -22.87 12.12 10.33
CA SER A 69 -23.49 13.42 10.63
C SER A 69 -24.50 13.78 9.52
N PRO A 70 -25.32 14.84 9.63
CA PRO A 70 -26.27 15.21 8.56
C PRO A 70 -25.56 15.73 7.28
N GLY A 71 -25.95 15.20 6.10
CA GLY A 71 -25.50 15.63 4.77
C GLY A 71 -24.53 14.67 4.09
N PHE A 72 -24.63 14.49 2.77
CA PHE A 72 -23.82 13.52 2.01
C PHE A 72 -22.33 13.91 2.03
N GLN A 73 -21.44 12.95 2.29
CA GLN A 73 -20.00 13.17 2.40
C GLN A 73 -19.20 12.19 1.52
N ILE A 74 -18.15 12.69 0.89
CA ILE A 74 -17.14 11.88 0.18
C ILE A 74 -15.73 12.24 0.64
N TYR A 75 -14.77 11.33 0.48
CA TYR A 75 -13.37 11.65 0.76
C TYR A 75 -12.73 12.43 -0.39
N GLN A 76 -11.76 13.29 -0.10
CA GLN A 76 -10.78 13.70 -1.11
C GLN A 76 -9.88 12.50 -1.45
N PRO A 77 -9.51 12.24 -2.71
CA PRO A 77 -9.89 12.95 -3.93
C PRO A 77 -10.93 12.17 -4.75
N GLU A 78 -12.00 11.66 -4.12
CA GLU A 78 -13.08 10.99 -4.85
C GLU A 78 -13.67 11.92 -5.91
N THR A 79 -13.88 11.39 -7.12
CA THR A 79 -14.76 12.03 -8.10
C THR A 79 -16.19 11.81 -7.66
N TYR A 80 -17.02 12.86 -7.69
CA TYR A 80 -18.45 12.71 -7.37
C TYR A 80 -19.19 12.27 -8.64
N SER A 81 -19.58 11.00 -8.69
CA SER A 81 -20.23 10.38 -9.84
C SER A 81 -21.72 10.21 -9.58
N LEU A 82 -22.53 10.73 -10.51
CA LEU A 82 -23.98 10.80 -10.37
C LEU A 82 -24.70 10.41 -11.65
N HIS A 83 -25.94 9.96 -11.50
CA HIS A 83 -26.85 9.69 -12.59
C HIS A 83 -28.19 10.39 -12.38
N PHE A 84 -28.87 10.74 -13.47
CA PHE A 84 -30.21 11.32 -13.42
C PHE A 84 -31.06 10.91 -14.62
N LYS A 85 -32.38 10.95 -14.43
CA LYS A 85 -33.37 10.60 -15.45
C LYS A 85 -33.72 11.83 -16.28
N VAL A 86 -33.92 11.61 -17.57
CA VAL A 86 -34.55 12.56 -18.49
C VAL A 86 -35.70 11.85 -19.19
N GLU A 87 -36.90 12.37 -18.99
CA GLU A 87 -38.11 11.85 -19.59
C GLU A 87 -38.45 12.58 -20.88
N PHE A 88 -39.07 11.84 -21.82
CA PHE A 88 -39.24 12.16 -23.24
C PHE A 88 -38.00 11.80 -24.07
N GLN A 89 -37.78 10.50 -24.23
CA GLN A 89 -36.58 9.90 -24.80
C GLN A 89 -36.23 10.42 -26.20
N PHE A 90 -34.93 10.57 -26.48
CA PHE A 90 -34.37 11.01 -27.77
C PHE A 90 -34.72 12.43 -28.23
N PHE A 91 -35.49 13.19 -27.44
CA PHE A 91 -35.86 14.56 -27.80
C PHE A 91 -34.91 15.61 -27.23
N THR A 92 -34.16 15.31 -26.18
CA THR A 92 -33.08 16.15 -25.67
C THR A 92 -31.73 15.59 -26.09
N ASN A 93 -30.76 16.47 -26.33
CA ASN A 93 -29.42 16.08 -26.78
C ASN A 93 -28.29 16.87 -26.08
N GLN A 94 -28.65 17.69 -25.09
CA GLN A 94 -27.73 18.43 -24.25
C GLN A 94 -28.10 18.22 -22.79
N VAL A 95 -27.09 17.95 -21.96
CA VAL A 95 -27.22 17.72 -20.51
C VAL A 95 -26.04 18.33 -19.79
N ARG A 96 -26.28 18.93 -18.61
CA ARG A 96 -25.25 19.62 -17.83
C ARG A 96 -25.37 19.37 -16.34
N VAL A 97 -24.21 19.40 -15.69
CA VAL A 97 -24.08 19.56 -14.24
C VAL A 97 -23.50 20.94 -13.98
N TYR A 98 -24.26 21.83 -13.35
CA TYR A 98 -23.75 23.11 -12.88
C TYR A 98 -23.44 22.98 -11.39
N TYR A 99 -22.25 23.38 -10.98
CA TYR A 99 -21.83 23.22 -9.59
C TYR A 99 -20.97 24.39 -9.10
N THR A 100 -20.95 24.59 -7.79
CA THR A 100 -20.10 25.57 -7.09
C THR A 100 -19.27 24.85 -6.04
N THR A 101 -18.11 25.39 -5.72
CA THR A 101 -17.16 24.80 -4.75
C THR A 101 -16.93 25.72 -3.54
N ASP A 102 -17.71 26.81 -3.45
CA ASP A 102 -17.68 27.77 -2.35
C ASP A 102 -18.99 27.75 -1.53
N GLY A 103 -19.87 26.77 -1.79
CA GLY A 103 -21.18 26.63 -1.15
C GLY A 103 -22.26 27.61 -1.61
N SER A 104 -21.98 28.48 -2.59
CA SER A 104 -22.98 29.38 -3.19
C SER A 104 -23.99 28.60 -4.05
N GLN A 105 -25.15 29.18 -4.37
CA GLN A 105 -26.13 28.50 -5.22
C GLN A 105 -25.65 28.46 -6.68
N PRO A 106 -25.62 27.28 -7.32
CA PRO A 106 -25.28 27.19 -8.74
C PRO A 106 -26.28 27.94 -9.61
N CYS A 107 -25.78 28.60 -10.66
CA CYS A 107 -26.59 29.33 -11.60
C CYS A 107 -25.99 29.25 -13.01
N GLY A 108 -26.84 28.94 -13.99
CA GLY A 108 -26.44 28.78 -15.38
C GLY A 108 -27.64 28.70 -16.31
N SER A 109 -27.37 28.74 -17.60
CA SER A 109 -28.39 28.62 -18.66
C SER A 109 -27.76 28.10 -19.95
N PHE A 110 -28.35 27.07 -20.54
CA PHE A 110 -27.96 26.40 -21.79
C PHE A 110 -26.46 26.08 -21.90
N GLY A 111 -25.88 25.61 -20.80
CA GLY A 111 -24.47 25.25 -20.65
C GLY A 111 -23.52 26.43 -20.42
N THR A 112 -24.04 27.65 -20.23
CA THR A 112 -23.25 28.87 -19.99
C THR A 112 -23.36 29.31 -18.53
N VAL A 113 -22.25 29.82 -17.97
CA VAL A 113 -22.12 30.29 -16.58
C VAL A 113 -21.52 31.70 -16.53
N GLY A 114 -21.45 32.30 -15.33
CA GLY A 114 -20.98 33.67 -15.13
C GLY A 114 -22.10 34.70 -15.36
N ASN A 115 -21.83 35.75 -16.14
CA ASN A 115 -22.79 36.83 -16.39
C ASN A 115 -23.82 36.44 -17.47
N VAL A 116 -24.70 35.50 -17.14
CA VAL A 116 -25.75 34.98 -18.03
C VAL A 116 -27.12 35.44 -17.52
N THR A 117 -27.99 35.85 -18.45
CA THR A 117 -29.41 36.11 -18.17
C THR A 117 -30.20 34.86 -18.49
N GLN A 118 -30.94 34.35 -17.51
CA GLN A 118 -31.78 33.17 -17.65
C GLN A 118 -33.06 33.47 -18.45
N PRO A 119 -33.79 32.45 -18.95
CA PRO A 119 -35.01 32.64 -19.74
C PRO A 119 -36.10 33.46 -19.04
N ASN A 120 -36.15 33.41 -17.71
CA ASN A 120 -37.07 34.22 -16.90
C ASN A 120 -36.59 35.67 -16.65
N GLY A 121 -35.49 36.09 -17.28
CA GLY A 121 -34.89 37.41 -17.12
C GLY A 121 -33.98 37.58 -15.90
N THR A 122 -33.86 36.54 -15.04
CA THR A 122 -33.01 36.60 -13.84
C THR A 122 -31.54 36.47 -14.21
N PRO A 123 -30.67 37.43 -13.85
CA PRO A 123 -29.24 37.31 -14.08
C PRO A 123 -28.59 36.39 -13.05
N CYS A 124 -27.68 35.51 -13.47
CA CYS A 124 -26.77 34.82 -12.57
C CYS A 124 -25.71 35.75 -11.95
N GLY A 125 -25.43 36.87 -12.61
CA GLY A 125 -24.52 37.93 -12.12
C GLY A 125 -23.03 37.62 -12.34
N ALA A 126 -22.21 38.67 -12.47
CA ALA A 126 -20.78 38.54 -12.73
C ALA A 126 -19.95 37.92 -11.59
N GLY A 127 -20.50 37.88 -10.36
CA GLY A 127 -19.86 37.27 -9.18
C GLY A 127 -20.16 35.78 -8.99
N ASN A 128 -20.88 35.16 -9.92
CA ASN A 128 -21.21 33.74 -9.87
C ASN A 128 -19.96 32.85 -10.11
N THR A 129 -19.67 31.96 -9.17
CA THR A 129 -18.54 31.01 -9.20
C THR A 129 -18.91 29.66 -9.80
N THR A 130 -20.11 29.53 -10.38
CA THR A 130 -20.60 28.29 -10.99
C THR A 130 -19.66 27.82 -12.08
N GLN A 131 -19.28 26.55 -11.97
CA GLN A 131 -18.61 25.75 -12.97
C GLN A 131 -19.64 24.86 -13.66
N VAL A 132 -19.32 24.41 -14.87
CA VAL A 132 -20.21 23.56 -15.67
C VAL A 132 -19.47 22.35 -16.20
N ALA A 133 -20.01 21.17 -15.96
CA ALA A 133 -19.55 19.91 -16.53
C ALA A 133 -20.56 19.40 -17.58
N VAL A 134 -20.04 18.84 -18.67
CA VAL A 134 -20.84 18.16 -19.68
C VAL A 134 -21.13 16.74 -19.21
N ALA A 135 -22.41 16.39 -19.15
CA ALA A 135 -22.87 15.04 -18.85
C ALA A 135 -23.15 14.28 -20.16
N SER A 136 -23.42 12.98 -20.09
CA SER A 136 -23.66 12.15 -21.28
C SER A 136 -24.85 11.21 -21.07
N TYR A 137 -25.67 11.03 -22.09
CA TYR A 137 -26.65 9.94 -22.12
C TYR A 137 -25.92 8.61 -22.25
N THR A 138 -26.11 7.70 -21.30
CA THR A 138 -25.32 6.47 -21.17
C THR A 138 -26.17 5.21 -21.12
N CYS A 139 -27.43 5.32 -20.72
CA CYS A 139 -28.40 4.22 -20.72
C CYS A 139 -29.77 4.73 -21.14
N THR A 140 -30.62 3.82 -21.63
CA THR A 140 -32.05 4.03 -21.79
C THR A 140 -32.78 2.80 -21.24
N TYR A 141 -33.85 2.98 -20.45
CA TYR A 141 -34.64 1.86 -19.92
C TYR A 141 -36.15 2.11 -20.09
N SER A 142 -36.96 1.04 -19.99
CA SER A 142 -38.43 1.14 -20.01
C SER A 142 -38.97 1.20 -18.58
N ASP A 143 -39.57 2.33 -18.19
CA ASP A 143 -40.18 2.51 -16.88
C ASP A 143 -41.60 1.94 -16.86
N VAL A 144 -41.73 0.72 -16.34
CA VAL A 144 -43.01 0.00 -16.28
C VAL A 144 -44.00 0.64 -15.29
N SER A 145 -43.52 1.45 -14.34
CA SER A 145 -44.38 2.18 -13.41
C SER A 145 -45.12 3.36 -14.08
N GLN A 146 -44.63 3.80 -15.24
CA GLN A 146 -45.17 4.89 -16.04
C GLN A 146 -45.71 4.42 -17.40
N SER A 147 -46.39 3.28 -17.44
CA SER A 147 -46.95 2.72 -18.69
C SER A 147 -45.88 2.47 -19.77
N CYS A 148 -44.69 2.03 -19.34
CA CYS A 148 -43.55 1.71 -20.20
C CYS A 148 -43.01 2.90 -20.99
N GLN A 149 -43.04 4.05 -20.34
CA GLN A 149 -42.33 5.22 -20.80
C GLN A 149 -40.84 4.87 -20.94
N ILE A 150 -40.25 5.22 -22.07
CA ILE A 150 -38.81 5.08 -22.24
C ILE A 150 -38.15 6.28 -21.58
N VAL A 151 -37.17 6.01 -20.72
CA VAL A 151 -36.46 7.02 -19.93
C VAL A 151 -34.98 6.96 -20.27
N ASP A 152 -34.41 8.11 -20.60
CA ASP A 152 -32.99 8.26 -20.83
C ASP A 152 -32.29 8.50 -19.48
N VAL A 153 -31.17 7.81 -19.27
CA VAL A 153 -30.30 7.95 -18.10
C VAL A 153 -29.03 8.67 -18.52
N VAL A 154 -28.71 9.70 -17.74
CA VAL A 154 -27.54 10.55 -17.94
C VAL A 154 -26.53 10.25 -16.87
N THR A 155 -25.27 10.05 -17.25
CA THR A 155 -24.12 10.03 -16.34
C THR A 155 -23.45 11.39 -16.32
N GLY A 156 -23.22 11.92 -15.12
CA GLY A 156 -22.44 13.12 -14.87
C GLY A 156 -21.37 12.89 -13.79
N SER A 157 -20.38 13.79 -13.76
CA SER A 157 -19.36 13.78 -12.72
C SER A 157 -18.90 15.18 -12.36
N ILE A 158 -18.60 15.41 -11.09
CA ILE A 158 -17.89 16.60 -10.62
C ILE A 158 -16.46 16.18 -10.25
N PRO A 159 -15.42 16.85 -10.80
CA PRO A 159 -14.02 16.49 -10.53
C PRO A 159 -13.68 16.50 -9.04
N PRO A 160 -12.61 15.81 -8.60
CA PRO A 160 -12.15 15.83 -7.22
C PRO A 160 -11.99 17.25 -6.66
N GLN A 161 -12.45 17.46 -5.43
CA GLN A 161 -12.31 18.73 -4.71
C GLN A 161 -11.44 18.57 -3.47
N ALA A 162 -10.98 19.68 -2.92
CA ALA A 162 -10.21 19.68 -1.68
C ALA A 162 -11.10 19.34 -0.47
N ALA A 163 -10.50 18.74 0.56
CA ALA A 163 -11.17 18.57 1.85
C ALA A 163 -11.58 19.93 2.44
N GLY A 164 -12.77 19.97 3.05
CA GLY A 164 -13.39 21.20 3.55
C GLY A 164 -14.28 21.93 2.52
N THR A 165 -14.31 21.46 1.27
CA THR A 165 -15.19 22.03 0.24
C THR A 165 -16.64 21.57 0.42
N THR A 166 -17.57 22.52 0.46
CA THR A 166 -19.00 22.26 0.24
C THR A 166 -19.31 22.49 -1.23
N VAL A 167 -19.74 21.42 -1.90
CA VAL A 167 -20.17 21.48 -3.29
C VAL A 167 -21.68 21.55 -3.33
N LYS A 168 -22.21 22.47 -4.13
CA LYS A 168 -23.63 22.48 -4.50
C LYS A 168 -23.76 22.26 -5.99
N TYR A 169 -24.77 21.53 -6.42
CA TYR A 169 -25.01 21.27 -7.84
C TYR A 169 -26.48 21.24 -8.21
N ILE A 170 -26.74 21.54 -9.49
CA ILE A 170 -28.02 21.41 -10.16
C ILE A 170 -27.80 20.73 -11.52
N LEU A 171 -28.84 20.09 -12.04
CA LEU A 171 -28.78 19.27 -13.25
C LEU A 171 -29.81 19.77 -14.25
N SER A 172 -29.51 19.69 -15.54
CA SER A 172 -30.44 20.09 -16.59
C SER A 172 -30.33 19.28 -17.87
N ALA A 173 -31.39 19.34 -18.70
CA ALA A 173 -31.45 18.80 -20.05
C ALA A 173 -32.18 19.74 -21.02
N TRP A 174 -31.75 19.78 -22.28
CA TRP A 174 -32.44 20.49 -23.36
C TRP A 174 -32.11 19.91 -24.75
N HIS A 175 -32.79 20.44 -25.77
CA HIS A 175 -32.47 20.15 -27.17
C HIS A 175 -31.79 21.34 -27.85
N SER A 176 -30.66 21.11 -28.51
CA SER A 176 -29.89 22.16 -29.18
C SER A 176 -30.63 22.80 -30.37
N GLY A 177 -31.66 22.14 -30.90
CA GLY A 177 -32.53 22.67 -31.96
C GLY A 177 -33.64 23.61 -31.48
N GLY A 178 -33.73 23.89 -30.18
CA GLY A 178 -34.74 24.75 -29.57
C GLY A 178 -35.66 24.02 -28.59
N GLY A 179 -36.20 24.76 -27.62
CA GLY A 179 -36.94 24.24 -26.47
C GLY A 179 -36.45 24.88 -25.16
N ASP A 180 -37.18 24.67 -24.08
CA ASP A 180 -36.75 25.14 -22.76
C ASP A 180 -35.67 24.20 -22.19
N GLU A 181 -34.72 24.76 -21.45
CA GLU A 181 -33.83 23.97 -20.59
C GLU A 181 -34.57 23.61 -19.32
N ILE A 182 -34.70 22.31 -19.06
CA ILE A 182 -35.44 21.79 -17.91
C ILE A 182 -34.45 21.36 -16.84
N PHE A 183 -34.61 21.89 -15.64
CA PHE A 183 -33.80 21.54 -14.48
C PHE A 183 -34.42 20.40 -13.66
N ALA A 184 -33.57 19.68 -12.93
CA ALA A 184 -33.95 18.52 -12.15
C ALA A 184 -35.00 18.80 -11.06
N ASN A 185 -35.81 17.78 -10.84
CA ASN A 185 -36.98 17.71 -9.96
C ASN A 185 -38.05 18.76 -10.31
N SER A 186 -38.23 18.99 -11.61
CA SER A 186 -39.27 19.82 -12.23
C SER A 186 -40.63 19.11 -12.16
N GLY A 187 -41.63 19.55 -11.37
CA GLY A 187 -42.85 18.75 -11.18
C GLY A 187 -43.52 18.23 -12.48
N ALA A 188 -43.87 16.94 -12.53
CA ALA A 188 -44.32 16.21 -13.73
C ALA A 188 -45.87 16.12 -13.86
N CYS A 189 -46.60 17.22 -13.72
CA CYS A 189 -48.08 17.21 -13.81
C CYS A 189 -48.64 18.38 -14.62
N GLY A 190 -49.82 18.20 -15.23
CA GLY A 190 -50.56 19.28 -15.88
C GLY A 190 -50.95 20.36 -14.87
N GLY A 191 -50.10 21.38 -14.72
CA GLY A 191 -50.18 22.43 -13.71
C GLY A 191 -48.97 22.55 -12.77
N CYS A 192 -47.98 21.66 -12.90
CA CYS A 192 -46.73 21.74 -12.16
C CYS A 192 -45.78 22.80 -12.77
N PHE A 193 -44.91 23.35 -11.92
CA PHE A 193 -43.93 24.38 -12.29
C PHE A 193 -42.81 23.77 -13.14
N ALA A 194 -42.74 24.13 -14.43
CA ALA A 194 -41.59 23.83 -15.25
C ALA A 194 -40.39 24.62 -14.71
N ALA A 195 -39.39 23.92 -14.15
CA ALA A 195 -38.15 24.54 -13.70
C ALA A 195 -37.29 24.91 -14.91
N THR A 196 -37.69 25.95 -15.64
CA THR A 196 -37.04 26.44 -16.88
C THR A 196 -35.88 27.42 -16.60
N SER A 197 -35.51 27.54 -15.33
CA SER A 197 -34.53 28.49 -14.81
C SER A 197 -33.78 27.83 -13.67
N SER A 198 -32.48 28.09 -13.54
CA SER A 198 -31.66 27.52 -12.47
C SER A 198 -32.10 27.97 -11.08
N SER A 199 -32.78 29.11 -10.94
CA SER A 199 -33.35 29.54 -9.65
C SER A 199 -34.54 28.70 -9.18
N ALA A 200 -35.13 27.92 -10.10
CA ALA A 200 -36.19 26.96 -9.83
C ALA A 200 -35.68 25.54 -9.58
N ALA A 201 -34.39 25.29 -9.81
CA ALA A 201 -33.81 23.95 -9.73
C ALA A 201 -33.75 23.45 -8.28
N THR A 202 -33.94 22.15 -8.09
CA THR A 202 -33.56 21.53 -6.82
C THR A 202 -32.04 21.53 -6.70
N VAL A 203 -31.53 22.14 -5.62
CA VAL A 203 -30.11 22.20 -5.31
C VAL A 203 -29.76 21.02 -4.43
N PHE A 204 -28.80 20.22 -4.88
CA PHE A 204 -28.20 19.14 -4.13
C PHE A 204 -26.85 19.60 -3.58
N ASP A 205 -26.41 19.01 -2.47
CA ASP A 205 -25.13 19.35 -1.87
C ASP A 205 -24.41 18.14 -1.29
N TYR A 206 -23.09 18.22 -1.27
CA TYR A 206 -22.24 17.27 -0.55
C TYR A 206 -21.02 18.00 -0.01
N ASN A 207 -20.40 17.41 1.02
CA ASN A 207 -19.17 17.91 1.59
C ASN A 207 -18.01 16.96 1.27
N VAL A 208 -16.85 17.54 0.96
CA VAL A 208 -15.62 16.78 0.80
C VAL A 208 -14.85 16.82 2.10
N ILE A 209 -14.53 15.64 2.63
CA ILE A 209 -13.76 15.47 3.86
C ILE A 209 -12.39 14.88 3.55
N ALA A 210 -11.42 15.09 4.45
CA ALA A 210 -10.10 14.50 4.28
C ALA A 210 -10.19 12.96 4.33
N ALA A 211 -9.45 12.29 3.46
CA ALA A 211 -9.32 10.84 3.54
C ALA A 211 -8.72 10.43 4.90
N PRO A 212 -9.03 9.24 5.43
CA PRO A 212 -8.39 8.71 6.62
C PRO A 212 -6.87 8.69 6.45
N VAL A 213 -6.15 9.18 7.47
CA VAL A 213 -4.69 9.09 7.50
C VAL A 213 -4.30 7.62 7.56
N THR A 214 -3.46 7.20 6.60
CA THR A 214 -2.98 5.81 6.53
C THR A 214 -1.54 5.78 7.04
N PRO A 215 -1.23 5.07 8.13
CA PRO A 215 0.07 5.11 8.81
C PRO A 215 1.13 4.22 8.12
N LEU A 216 1.11 4.16 6.78
CA LEU A 216 2.08 3.44 5.97
C LEU A 216 3.22 4.38 5.59
N ILE A 217 4.44 3.96 5.88
CA ILE A 217 5.66 4.72 5.60
C ILE A 217 6.68 3.84 4.88
N ILE A 218 7.63 4.43 4.16
CA ILE A 218 8.82 3.80 3.62
C ILE A 218 9.80 3.59 4.77
N SER A 219 10.04 2.35 5.20
CA SER A 219 10.90 2.03 6.35
C SER A 219 12.35 1.78 5.98
N GLU A 220 12.59 1.14 4.83
CA GLU A 220 13.91 0.80 4.35
C GLU A 220 13.92 0.81 2.83
N PHE A 221 15.00 1.30 2.22
CA PHE A 221 15.16 1.18 0.78
C PHE A 221 16.64 1.10 0.38
N ARG A 222 16.86 0.51 -0.79
CA ARG A 222 18.14 0.45 -1.47
C ARG A 222 17.92 0.77 -2.94
N LEU A 223 18.70 1.71 -3.47
CA LEU A 223 18.62 2.15 -4.88
C LEU A 223 19.71 1.54 -5.76
N ARG A 224 20.68 0.84 -5.17
CA ARG A 224 21.62 -0.04 -5.87
C ARG A 224 22.32 -0.97 -4.87
N GLY A 225 22.89 -2.06 -5.33
CA GLY A 225 23.59 -3.02 -4.48
C GLY A 225 24.68 -3.78 -5.22
N PRO A 226 25.22 -4.87 -4.64
CA PRO A 226 26.23 -5.68 -5.30
C PRO A 226 25.74 -6.35 -6.59
N GLY A 227 24.45 -6.55 -6.75
CA GLY A 227 23.84 -7.03 -8.00
C GLY A 227 23.86 -6.00 -9.14
N GLY A 228 24.22 -4.74 -8.87
CA GLY A 228 24.30 -3.66 -9.86
C GLY A 228 23.38 -2.49 -9.55
N ALA A 229 23.11 -1.67 -10.57
CA ALA A 229 22.21 -0.52 -10.45
C ALA A 229 20.77 -0.95 -10.13
N ASP A 230 20.30 -2.04 -10.72
CA ASP A 230 18.95 -2.54 -10.49
C ASP A 230 18.81 -3.43 -9.24
N ASP A 231 19.84 -3.49 -8.39
CA ASP A 231 19.79 -4.25 -7.15
C ASP A 231 19.09 -3.44 -6.05
N GLU A 232 17.77 -3.33 -6.22
CA GLU A 232 16.93 -2.36 -5.52
C GLU A 232 15.80 -3.03 -4.75
N PHE A 233 15.39 -2.39 -3.67
CA PHE A 233 14.15 -2.69 -2.98
C PHE A 233 13.62 -1.46 -2.23
N VAL A 234 12.32 -1.46 -1.96
CA VAL A 234 11.65 -0.48 -1.11
C VAL A 234 10.68 -1.24 -0.20
N GLU A 235 10.83 -1.03 1.10
CA GLU A 235 9.99 -1.60 2.14
C GLU A 235 9.00 -0.56 2.65
N ILE A 236 7.72 -0.95 2.68
CA ILE A 236 6.63 -0.19 3.29
C ILE A 236 6.28 -0.82 4.64
N TYR A 237 6.12 -0.01 5.65
CA TYR A 237 5.86 -0.42 7.03
C TYR A 237 4.61 0.27 7.59
N ASN A 238 3.77 -0.52 8.27
CA ASN A 238 2.67 0.01 9.07
C ASN A 238 3.18 0.47 10.44
N ASN A 239 3.40 1.77 10.59
CA ASN A 239 3.93 2.36 11.82
C ASN A 239 2.89 2.52 12.95
N SER A 240 1.70 1.93 12.81
CA SER A 240 0.65 1.98 13.83
C SER A 240 0.49 0.69 14.63
N ASN A 241 -0.36 0.74 15.65
CA ASN A 241 -0.77 -0.41 16.45
C ASN A 241 -2.09 -1.04 15.95
N SER A 242 -2.55 -0.64 14.77
CA SER A 242 -3.78 -1.13 14.15
C SER A 242 -3.48 -1.66 12.75
N ASP A 243 -4.25 -2.64 12.31
CA ASP A 243 -4.12 -3.17 10.96
C ASP A 243 -4.57 -2.14 9.92
N VAL A 244 -3.94 -2.16 8.75
CA VAL A 244 -4.30 -1.34 7.60
C VAL A 244 -4.79 -2.24 6.48
N THR A 245 -5.93 -1.88 5.88
CA THR A 245 -6.35 -2.43 4.60
C THR A 245 -6.20 -1.35 3.54
N VAL A 246 -5.42 -1.64 2.50
CA VAL A 246 -5.20 -0.71 1.39
C VAL A 246 -6.51 -0.49 0.64
N ASN A 247 -6.89 0.77 0.48
CA ASN A 247 -8.10 1.15 -0.25
C ASN A 247 -7.97 2.57 -0.80
N ALA A 248 -7.70 2.68 -2.10
CA ALA A 248 -7.71 3.95 -2.82
C ALA A 248 -9.15 4.46 -2.99
N PHE A 249 -9.36 5.75 -2.73
CA PHE A 249 -10.69 6.35 -2.79
C PHE A 249 -11.03 6.89 -4.18
N ASP A 250 -10.05 7.19 -5.02
CA ASP A 250 -10.28 7.72 -6.37
C ASP A 250 -10.62 6.66 -7.44
N GLY A 251 -10.94 5.43 -7.01
CA GLY A 251 -11.26 4.31 -7.89
C GLY A 251 -10.05 3.66 -8.56
N SER A 252 -8.83 4.12 -8.27
CA SER A 252 -7.60 3.47 -8.76
C SER A 252 -7.36 2.12 -8.09
N ALA A 253 -6.46 1.31 -8.66
CA ALA A 253 -6.29 -0.09 -8.28
C ALA A 253 -5.62 -0.33 -6.91
N GLY A 254 -5.16 0.73 -6.22
CA GLY A 254 -4.37 0.57 -4.99
C GLY A 254 -3.56 1.81 -4.62
N PHE A 255 -2.60 1.63 -3.71
CA PHE A 255 -1.60 2.64 -3.38
C PHE A 255 -0.35 2.44 -4.24
N ALA A 256 0.22 3.49 -4.82
CA ALA A 256 1.40 3.37 -5.67
C ALA A 256 2.66 3.90 -5.00
N LEU A 257 3.77 3.18 -5.16
CA LEU A 257 5.10 3.75 -5.02
C LEU A 257 5.57 4.26 -6.38
N ALA A 258 5.98 5.52 -6.47
CA ALA A 258 6.60 6.10 -7.67
C ALA A 258 7.92 6.79 -7.34
N ALA A 259 8.81 6.90 -8.34
CA ALA A 259 10.02 7.70 -8.22
C ALA A 259 9.79 9.10 -8.80
N SER A 260 10.75 10.01 -8.58
CA SER A 260 10.64 11.42 -8.99
C SER A 260 10.58 11.68 -10.50
N ASP A 261 10.79 10.65 -11.32
CA ASP A 261 10.47 10.64 -12.76
C ASP A 261 8.97 10.58 -13.07
N GLY A 262 8.12 10.45 -12.04
CA GLY A 262 6.66 10.38 -12.16
C GLY A 262 6.14 8.99 -12.55
N VAL A 263 7.02 7.99 -12.68
CA VAL A 263 6.64 6.64 -13.09
C VAL A 263 6.41 5.76 -11.87
N THR A 264 5.28 5.04 -11.87
CA THR A 264 4.99 4.04 -10.83
C THR A 264 5.98 2.88 -10.91
N ARG A 265 6.56 2.51 -9.76
CA ARG A 265 7.38 1.30 -9.63
C ARG A 265 6.49 0.10 -9.35
N PHE A 266 5.63 0.20 -8.35
CA PHE A 266 4.65 -0.84 -8.06
C PHE A 266 3.39 -0.26 -7.41
N THR A 267 2.32 -1.05 -7.46
CA THR A 267 1.05 -0.77 -6.76
C THR A 267 0.82 -1.84 -5.71
N ILE A 268 0.49 -1.41 -4.49
CA ILE A 268 -0.07 -2.25 -3.43
C ILE A 268 -1.58 -2.34 -3.71
N PRO A 269 -2.13 -3.50 -4.10
CA PRO A 269 -3.52 -3.60 -4.53
C PRO A 269 -4.54 -3.25 -3.43
N ASN A 270 -5.69 -2.71 -3.82
CA ASN A 270 -6.84 -2.59 -2.92
C ASN A 270 -7.18 -3.95 -2.29
N GLY A 271 -7.51 -3.95 -1.00
CA GLY A 271 -7.77 -5.15 -0.20
C GLY A 271 -6.51 -5.78 0.39
N THR A 272 -5.30 -5.30 0.07
CA THR A 272 -4.07 -5.75 0.74
C THR A 272 -4.14 -5.44 2.23
N PHE A 273 -3.97 -6.47 3.05
CA PHE A 273 -3.97 -6.37 4.49
C PHE A 273 -2.54 -6.30 5.02
N ILE A 274 -2.19 -5.19 5.68
CA ILE A 274 -0.88 -4.97 6.31
C ILE A 274 -1.12 -4.89 7.83
N PRO A 275 -0.77 -5.94 8.59
CA PRO A 275 -1.00 -5.97 10.04
C PRO A 275 -0.37 -4.78 10.76
N ALA A 276 -0.81 -4.50 11.98
CA ALA A 276 -0.11 -3.59 12.89
C ALA A 276 1.37 -4.00 13.00
N ARG A 277 2.29 -3.06 12.73
CA ARG A 277 3.74 -3.30 12.64
C ARG A 277 4.18 -4.22 11.49
N GLY A 278 3.30 -4.48 10.53
CA GLY A 278 3.58 -5.32 9.35
C GLY A 278 4.31 -4.57 8.24
N HIS A 279 4.85 -5.35 7.29
CA HIS A 279 5.67 -4.87 6.19
C HIS A 279 5.09 -5.29 4.83
N TYR A 280 5.49 -4.59 3.78
CA TYR A 280 5.21 -4.91 2.39
C TYR A 280 6.41 -4.52 1.52
N LEU A 281 6.96 -5.47 0.78
CA LEU A 281 8.25 -5.32 0.10
C LEU A 281 8.08 -5.28 -1.42
N GLY A 282 8.51 -4.18 -2.04
CA GLY A 282 8.69 -4.09 -3.49
C GLY A 282 10.15 -4.28 -3.88
N VAL A 283 10.42 -5.13 -4.87
CA VAL A 283 11.80 -5.44 -5.32
C VAL A 283 11.96 -5.26 -6.83
N ASN A 284 13.14 -4.82 -7.26
CA ASN A 284 13.46 -4.82 -8.68
C ASN A 284 13.87 -6.23 -9.12
N SER A 285 13.01 -6.88 -9.90
CA SER A 285 13.20 -8.26 -10.33
C SER A 285 14.40 -8.49 -11.26
N THR A 286 15.01 -7.42 -11.79
CA THR A 286 16.19 -7.55 -12.66
C THR A 286 17.50 -7.67 -11.88
N GLY A 287 17.56 -7.23 -10.61
CA GLY A 287 18.82 -7.18 -9.85
C GLY A 287 18.75 -7.54 -8.37
N TYR A 288 17.56 -7.64 -7.75
CA TYR A 288 17.41 -7.82 -6.31
C TYR A 288 18.16 -9.06 -5.75
N SER A 289 19.17 -8.80 -4.92
CA SER A 289 20.12 -9.80 -4.41
C SER A 289 19.79 -10.37 -3.03
N LEU A 290 18.83 -9.78 -2.31
CA LEU A 290 18.52 -10.13 -0.91
C LEU A 290 17.28 -11.00 -0.73
N GLY A 291 16.78 -11.65 -1.80
CA GLY A 291 15.59 -12.49 -1.72
C GLY A 291 15.72 -13.73 -0.83
N SER A 292 16.93 -14.07 -0.39
CA SER A 292 17.20 -15.12 0.60
C SER A 292 17.46 -14.58 2.01
N TYR A 293 17.34 -13.26 2.25
CA TYR A 293 17.40 -12.71 3.60
C TYR A 293 16.32 -13.41 4.45
N PRO A 294 16.63 -13.84 5.68
CA PRO A 294 15.69 -14.62 6.49
C PRO A 294 14.31 -13.95 6.63
N GLY A 295 13.23 -14.63 6.26
CA GLY A 295 11.84 -14.17 6.30
C GLY A 295 11.04 -14.92 7.35
N ALA A 296 9.96 -15.61 6.96
CA ALA A 296 9.22 -16.51 7.84
C ALA A 296 9.95 -17.85 8.10
N THR A 297 9.51 -18.62 9.09
CA THR A 297 9.85 -20.05 9.17
C THR A 297 8.92 -20.85 8.25
N THR A 298 9.47 -21.78 7.46
CA THR A 298 8.67 -22.72 6.67
C THR A 298 8.91 -24.16 7.12
N PRO A 299 7.90 -25.04 7.05
CA PRO A 299 8.15 -26.47 7.13
C PRO A 299 9.13 -26.86 6.02
N ALA A 300 10.13 -27.68 6.35
CA ALA A 300 11.07 -28.22 5.38
C ALA A 300 10.31 -28.79 4.16
N SER A 301 10.44 -28.19 2.99
CA SER A 301 10.12 -28.92 1.77
C SER A 301 11.24 -29.94 1.57
N GLY A 302 10.91 -31.23 1.65
CA GLY A 302 11.81 -32.27 1.19
C GLY A 302 12.17 -31.95 -0.27
N GLY A 303 13.46 -31.85 -0.58
CA GLY A 303 13.91 -31.57 -1.93
C GLY A 303 13.44 -32.68 -2.87
N GLU A 304 12.55 -32.36 -3.81
CA GLU A 304 12.46 -33.09 -5.07
C GLU A 304 13.33 -32.35 -6.09
N GLU A 305 14.46 -32.99 -6.42
CA GLU A 305 15.32 -32.63 -7.53
C GLU A 305 14.51 -32.66 -8.84
N GLY A 306 14.70 -31.65 -9.69
CA GLY A 306 13.74 -31.24 -10.72
C GLY A 306 13.27 -32.32 -11.69
N ALA A 307 11.96 -32.35 -11.92
CA ALA A 307 11.36 -32.86 -13.15
C ALA A 307 10.87 -31.66 -13.96
N THR A 308 11.54 -31.39 -15.08
CA THR A 308 11.10 -30.43 -16.10
C THR A 308 9.69 -30.77 -16.55
N ALA A 309 8.73 -29.87 -16.31
CA ALA A 309 7.39 -29.96 -16.89
C ALA A 309 7.46 -29.67 -18.41
N GLY A 310 7.64 -30.74 -19.21
CA GLY A 310 7.30 -30.71 -20.63
C GLY A 310 5.80 -30.45 -20.77
N GLY A 311 5.46 -29.48 -21.62
CA GLY A 311 4.09 -28.97 -21.78
C GLY A 311 3.04 -30.03 -22.15
N PRO A 312 1.75 -29.70 -21.94
CA PRO A 312 0.66 -30.65 -22.19
C PRO A 312 0.49 -30.87 -23.70
N PRO A 313 0.36 -32.11 -24.19
CA PRO A 313 -0.06 -32.34 -25.55
C PRO A 313 -1.55 -32.00 -25.67
N THR A 314 -1.85 -31.16 -26.66
CA THR A 314 -3.20 -30.91 -27.17
C THR A 314 -3.81 -32.23 -27.70
N TYR A 315 -5.08 -32.49 -27.37
CA TYR A 315 -5.87 -33.49 -28.07
C TYR A 315 -7.24 -32.91 -28.43
N ALA A 316 -7.38 -32.58 -29.71
CA ALA A 316 -8.67 -32.40 -30.37
C ALA A 316 -9.28 -33.79 -30.67
N GLY A 317 -10.60 -33.88 -30.61
CA GLY A 317 -11.36 -35.13 -30.64
C GLY A 317 -11.38 -35.89 -31.97
N GLY A 318 -11.91 -37.11 -31.91
CA GLY A 318 -12.25 -37.93 -33.07
C GLY A 318 -12.44 -39.41 -32.73
N ASP A 319 -13.70 -39.82 -32.66
CA ASP A 319 -14.29 -41.12 -32.98
C ASP A 319 -13.83 -42.45 -32.31
N ALA A 320 -14.85 -43.19 -31.85
CA ALA A 320 -14.85 -44.62 -31.51
C ALA A 320 -14.67 -45.48 -32.79
N PRO A 321 -14.23 -46.78 -32.75
CA PRO A 321 -14.96 -47.83 -32.03
C PRO A 321 -14.18 -49.07 -31.49
N THR A 322 -14.81 -49.74 -30.52
CA THR A 322 -14.88 -51.20 -30.26
C THR A 322 -13.68 -52.11 -29.96
N ALA A 323 -13.94 -52.97 -28.96
CA ALA A 323 -13.55 -54.38 -28.78
C ALA A 323 -12.32 -54.77 -27.94
N LYS A 324 -12.63 -55.39 -26.79
CA LYS A 324 -12.04 -56.58 -26.12
C LYS A 324 -10.62 -56.99 -26.55
N SER A 325 -9.69 -57.11 -25.59
CA SER A 325 -8.96 -58.38 -25.30
C SER A 325 -7.93 -58.23 -24.17
N ARG A 326 -7.84 -59.29 -23.38
CA ARG A 326 -6.87 -59.56 -22.30
C ARG A 326 -5.48 -59.91 -22.87
N LEU A 327 -4.42 -59.73 -22.06
CA LEU A 327 -3.34 -60.70 -21.71
C LEU A 327 -1.91 -60.13 -21.62
N ARG A 328 -1.28 -60.45 -20.47
CA ARG A 328 0.10 -60.95 -20.24
C ARG A 328 1.33 -60.12 -20.65
N ALA A 329 2.03 -59.66 -19.60
CA ALA A 329 3.34 -60.13 -19.10
C ALA A 329 4.57 -60.32 -20.04
N LYS A 330 5.70 -59.82 -19.49
CA LYS A 330 7.14 -60.16 -19.68
C LYS A 330 7.94 -59.47 -20.79
N ALA A 331 8.93 -58.66 -20.37
CA ALA A 331 10.38 -58.79 -20.65
C ALA A 331 11.06 -57.48 -20.16
N ALA A 332 11.82 -57.48 -19.06
CA ALA A 332 13.26 -57.75 -18.99
C ALA A 332 14.11 -56.91 -19.97
N GLN A 333 14.71 -55.82 -19.48
CA GLN A 333 16.04 -55.44 -19.93
C GLN A 333 16.88 -54.74 -18.85
N ARG A 334 17.97 -55.44 -18.58
CA ARG A 334 19.10 -55.26 -17.67
C ARG A 334 19.86 -53.96 -18.01
N SER A 335 20.10 -53.09 -17.04
CA SER A 335 21.12 -52.04 -17.14
C SER A 335 22.13 -52.20 -16.00
N THR A 336 23.39 -52.03 -16.37
CA THR A 336 24.61 -52.50 -15.70
C THR A 336 24.93 -51.73 -14.42
N ARG A 337 25.11 -52.49 -13.34
CA ARG A 337 25.60 -52.05 -12.03
C ARG A 337 27.14 -52.04 -12.03
N THR A 338 27.74 -50.86 -11.85
CA THR A 338 29.17 -50.71 -11.54
C THR A 338 29.31 -50.51 -10.02
N SER A 339 30.17 -51.33 -9.41
CA SER A 339 30.46 -51.47 -7.98
C SER A 339 31.16 -50.24 -7.38
N VAL A 340 30.65 -49.66 -6.30
CA VAL A 340 31.03 -49.88 -4.87
C VAL A 340 32.52 -49.67 -4.58
N GLY A 341 32.84 -48.51 -4.00
CA GLY A 341 33.98 -48.29 -3.08
C GLY A 341 33.42 -48.03 -1.68
N ALA A 342 33.92 -48.76 -0.69
CA ALA A 342 33.39 -48.84 0.67
C ALA A 342 33.77 -47.64 1.56
N VAL A 343 32.85 -47.23 2.44
CA VAL A 343 33.04 -46.29 3.57
C VAL A 343 32.86 -47.08 4.88
N PRO A 344 33.66 -46.87 5.95
CA PRO A 344 33.54 -47.60 7.22
C PRO A 344 32.37 -47.09 8.07
N PRO A 345 31.86 -47.87 9.05
CA PRO A 345 30.67 -47.51 9.81
C PRO A 345 31.03 -46.59 10.98
N GLY A 346 30.68 -45.31 10.87
CA GLY A 346 30.49 -44.41 12.00
C GLY A 346 29.00 -44.14 12.14
N GLY A 347 28.41 -44.51 13.27
CA GLY A 347 27.01 -44.23 13.57
C GLY A 347 26.83 -42.73 13.83
N GLU A 348 26.29 -42.03 12.84
CA GLU A 348 25.68 -40.72 13.05
C GLU A 348 24.16 -40.92 13.05
N THR A 349 23.52 -40.46 14.12
CA THR A 349 22.08 -40.23 14.17
C THR A 349 21.66 -39.38 12.96
N PRO A 350 20.51 -39.65 12.31
CA PRO A 350 20.09 -38.87 11.15
C PRO A 350 20.01 -37.39 11.54
N PRO A 351 20.46 -36.45 10.68
CA PRO A 351 20.16 -35.04 10.90
C PRO A 351 18.64 -34.90 11.01
N GLY A 352 18.18 -34.20 12.06
CA GLY A 352 16.78 -33.84 12.20
C GLY A 352 16.27 -33.12 10.94
N PRO A 353 14.96 -33.13 10.68
CA PRO A 353 14.41 -32.48 9.49
C PRO A 353 14.85 -31.01 9.46
N ASN A 354 15.55 -30.61 8.39
CA ASN A 354 16.04 -29.25 8.18
C ASN A 354 14.87 -28.28 8.08
N VAL A 355 14.48 -27.63 9.18
CA VAL A 355 13.52 -26.51 9.15
C VAL A 355 14.16 -25.37 8.37
N GLY A 356 13.59 -25.02 7.22
CA GLY A 356 14.02 -23.88 6.42
C GLY A 356 13.48 -22.58 7.00
N VAL A 357 14.28 -21.52 6.94
CA VAL A 357 13.75 -20.16 7.00
C VAL A 357 13.47 -19.77 5.55
N SER A 358 12.26 -19.32 5.23
CA SER A 358 12.00 -18.77 3.90
C SER A 358 12.85 -17.53 3.69
N GLY A 359 13.20 -17.23 2.45
CA GLY A 359 13.74 -15.92 2.12
C GLY A 359 12.69 -14.82 2.25
N THR A 360 13.10 -13.59 2.00
CA THR A 360 12.21 -12.43 1.79
C THR A 360 12.16 -12.07 0.30
N PRO A 361 11.49 -12.87 -0.55
CA PRO A 361 11.14 -12.37 -1.88
C PRO A 361 10.24 -11.14 -1.73
N GLY A 362 10.26 -10.25 -2.72
CA GLY A 362 9.31 -9.15 -2.76
C GLY A 362 7.87 -9.65 -2.79
N ASP A 363 6.99 -8.97 -2.07
CA ASP A 363 5.54 -9.14 -2.19
C ASP A 363 5.06 -8.69 -3.58
N VAL A 364 5.78 -7.73 -4.16
CA VAL A 364 5.58 -7.24 -5.51
C VAL A 364 6.92 -6.99 -6.19
N THR A 365 6.93 -7.08 -7.53
CA THR A 365 8.11 -6.81 -8.34
C THR A 365 7.91 -5.63 -9.27
N TYR A 366 9.01 -4.94 -9.57
CA TYR A 366 9.10 -3.96 -10.64
C TYR A 366 10.37 -4.20 -11.48
N THR A 367 10.53 -3.47 -12.58
CA THR A 367 11.68 -3.61 -13.50
C THR A 367 12.33 -2.28 -13.86
N THR A 368 11.61 -1.18 -13.74
CA THR A 368 12.15 0.16 -14.01
C THR A 368 12.99 0.60 -12.81
N GLY A 369 14.31 0.75 -13.02
CA GLY A 369 15.22 1.20 -11.97
C GLY A 369 14.86 2.57 -11.38
N ILE A 370 15.31 2.81 -10.16
CA ILE A 370 15.23 4.09 -9.44
C ILE A 370 16.64 4.66 -9.45
N ALA A 371 16.81 5.86 -10.04
CA ALA A 371 18.14 6.45 -10.13
C ALA A 371 18.70 6.75 -8.73
N ASP A 372 20.03 6.63 -8.58
CA ASP A 372 20.72 7.01 -7.35
C ASP A 372 20.37 8.45 -6.97
N ASN A 373 20.09 8.69 -5.68
CA ASN A 373 19.64 9.97 -5.13
C ASN A 373 18.31 10.51 -5.67
N ALA A 374 17.54 9.75 -6.46
CA ALA A 374 16.18 10.13 -6.80
C ALA A 374 15.25 9.96 -5.59
N GLY A 375 14.26 10.83 -5.46
CA GLY A 375 13.19 10.67 -4.49
C GLY A 375 12.20 9.58 -4.88
N ILE A 376 11.63 8.94 -3.87
CA ILE A 376 10.49 8.02 -3.96
C ILE A 376 9.35 8.49 -3.08
N ALA A 377 8.11 8.23 -3.50
CA ALA A 377 6.93 8.59 -2.73
C ALA A 377 5.89 7.48 -2.79
N LEU A 378 5.23 7.25 -1.65
CA LEU A 378 4.07 6.39 -1.53
C LEU A 378 2.81 7.26 -1.62
N PHE A 379 1.90 6.90 -2.52
CA PHE A 379 0.63 7.60 -2.75
C PHE A 379 -0.55 6.70 -2.40
N SER A 380 -1.61 7.30 -1.85
CA SER A 380 -2.91 6.64 -1.59
C SER A 380 -3.75 6.41 -2.85
N THR A 381 -3.12 6.47 -4.02
CA THR A 381 -3.71 6.28 -5.35
C THR A 381 -2.71 5.61 -6.27
N ALA A 382 -3.21 4.85 -7.23
CA ALA A 382 -2.45 4.30 -8.35
C ALA A 382 -2.67 5.07 -9.67
N ASN A 383 -3.41 6.18 -9.64
CA ASN A 383 -3.58 7.08 -10.78
C ASN A 383 -2.49 8.16 -10.75
N PRO A 384 -1.51 8.16 -11.67
CA PRO A 384 -0.43 9.14 -11.68
C PRO A 384 -0.90 10.59 -11.83
N ALA A 385 -2.07 10.82 -12.43
CA ALA A 385 -2.66 12.15 -12.54
C ALA A 385 -3.03 12.76 -11.18
N ASN A 386 -3.18 11.92 -10.15
CA ASN A 386 -3.53 12.32 -8.80
C ASN A 386 -2.32 12.39 -7.86
N PHE A 387 -1.10 12.12 -8.33
CA PHE A 387 0.11 12.25 -7.50
C PHE A 387 0.31 13.70 -7.07
N SER A 388 -0.02 13.95 -5.81
CA SER A 388 -0.03 15.27 -5.18
C SER A 388 0.27 15.15 -3.68
N LEU A 389 0.57 16.26 -3.03
CA LEU A 389 0.77 16.29 -1.57
C LEU A 389 -0.48 15.84 -0.79
N ALA A 390 -1.68 16.00 -1.36
CA ALA A 390 -2.91 15.56 -0.71
C ALA A 390 -3.09 14.03 -0.70
N THR A 391 -2.47 13.33 -1.65
CA THR A 391 -2.51 11.88 -1.77
C THR A 391 -1.20 11.21 -1.34
N ARG A 392 -0.17 11.99 -1.02
CA ARG A 392 1.11 11.45 -0.57
C ARG A 392 0.97 10.96 0.87
N LEU A 393 1.29 9.69 1.09
CA LEU A 393 1.36 9.08 2.41
C LEU A 393 2.74 9.32 3.04
N ASP A 394 3.80 9.13 2.24
CA ASP A 394 5.17 9.29 2.68
C ASP A 394 6.10 9.56 1.48
N ALA A 395 7.27 10.13 1.73
CA ALA A 395 8.33 10.26 0.74
C ALA A 395 9.72 10.09 1.36
N ALA A 396 10.67 9.62 0.54
CA ALA A 396 12.07 9.55 0.88
C ALA A 396 12.88 10.04 -0.33
N GLY A 397 13.55 11.18 -0.20
CA GLY A 397 14.45 11.72 -1.22
C GLY A 397 15.71 12.31 -0.62
N SER A 398 16.76 12.43 -1.43
CA SER A 398 18.02 12.99 -0.97
C SER A 398 17.95 14.52 -0.84
N ASP A 399 18.98 15.11 -0.24
CA ASP A 399 19.22 16.55 -0.20
C ASP A 399 19.43 17.21 -1.58
N THR A 400 19.55 16.40 -2.64
CA THR A 400 19.60 16.86 -4.04
C THR A 400 18.26 16.72 -4.77
N GLU A 401 17.25 16.08 -4.18
CA GLU A 401 15.91 15.98 -4.76
C GLU A 401 15.19 17.32 -4.63
N LEU A 402 14.83 17.91 -5.77
CA LEU A 402 14.19 19.23 -5.83
C LEU A 402 12.66 19.13 -5.84
N ASN A 403 12.12 17.98 -6.25
CA ASN A 403 10.70 17.77 -6.30
C ASN A 403 10.18 17.43 -4.90
N THR A 404 9.63 18.44 -4.24
CA THR A 404 9.07 18.32 -2.87
C THR A 404 7.93 17.32 -2.75
N LEU A 405 7.41 16.78 -3.85
CA LEU A 405 6.49 15.65 -3.84
C LEU A 405 7.19 14.33 -3.45
N TYR A 406 8.48 14.17 -3.74
CA TYR A 406 9.27 12.95 -3.56
C TYR A 406 10.37 13.08 -2.50
N VAL A 407 10.36 14.17 -1.73
CA VAL A 407 11.23 14.39 -0.58
C VAL A 407 10.46 15.05 0.55
N GLU A 408 10.81 14.72 1.79
CA GLU A 408 10.30 15.40 2.98
C GLU A 408 11.41 16.14 3.71
N GLY A 409 11.07 17.35 4.19
CA GLY A 409 12.01 18.23 4.87
C GLY A 409 13.25 18.51 4.03
N ALA A 410 14.43 18.32 4.63
CA ALA A 410 15.70 18.64 4.00
C ALA A 410 16.23 17.55 3.04
N GLY A 411 15.60 16.37 3.02
CA GLY A 411 16.13 15.20 2.31
C GLY A 411 17.26 14.50 3.07
N TYR A 412 17.40 13.18 2.89
CA TYR A 412 18.53 12.46 3.46
C TYR A 412 19.84 12.83 2.73
N PRO A 413 21.02 12.74 3.37
CA PRO A 413 22.28 13.03 2.69
C PRO A 413 22.47 12.19 1.41
N SER A 414 22.79 12.83 0.28
CA SER A 414 23.06 12.12 -0.98
C SER A 414 24.29 11.22 -0.90
N ILE A 415 24.25 10.13 -1.67
CA ILE A 415 25.37 9.19 -1.82
C ILE A 415 26.16 9.45 -3.10
N THR A 416 27.46 9.18 -3.05
CA THR A 416 28.26 8.86 -4.23
C THR A 416 27.96 7.41 -4.61
N PRO A 417 27.40 7.13 -5.80
CA PRO A 417 26.98 5.78 -6.17
C PRO A 417 28.06 4.71 -6.02
N VAL A 418 27.78 3.67 -5.24
CA VAL A 418 28.65 2.49 -5.04
C VAL A 418 27.82 1.20 -4.99
N SER A 419 28.31 0.11 -5.60
CA SER A 419 27.65 -1.22 -5.56
C SER A 419 28.05 -2.02 -4.32
N THR A 420 27.98 -1.41 -3.14
CA THR A 420 28.23 -2.09 -1.86
C THR A 420 26.93 -2.55 -1.23
N GLU A 421 26.99 -3.44 -0.23
CA GLU A 421 25.82 -3.83 0.57
C GLU A 421 25.44 -2.71 1.55
N HIS A 422 24.44 -1.91 1.18
CA HIS A 422 23.96 -0.76 1.94
C HIS A 422 22.45 -0.56 1.79
N SER A 423 21.86 0.20 2.70
CA SER A 423 20.48 0.68 2.60
C SER A 423 20.32 1.98 3.40
N PHE A 424 19.27 2.73 3.10
CA PHE A 424 18.73 3.73 3.99
C PHE A 424 17.64 3.08 4.82
N VAL A 425 17.74 3.21 6.14
CA VAL A 425 16.78 2.65 7.11
C VAL A 425 16.21 3.78 7.95
N ARG A 426 14.92 3.70 8.31
CA ARG A 426 14.37 4.64 9.29
C ARG A 426 14.99 4.43 10.65
N ASP A 427 15.23 5.53 11.35
CA ASP A 427 15.79 5.54 12.69
C ASP A 427 14.77 5.00 13.69
N LEU A 428 14.94 3.73 14.07
CA LEU A 428 14.08 3.05 15.03
C LEU A 428 14.38 3.45 16.48
N CYS A 429 15.45 4.20 16.77
CA CYS A 429 15.76 4.66 18.12
C CYS A 429 15.38 6.12 18.33
N GLY A 430 15.54 6.98 17.32
CA GLY A 430 15.32 8.43 17.38
C GLY A 430 16.56 9.24 17.80
N LYS A 431 17.76 8.75 17.48
CA LYS A 431 19.05 9.39 17.81
C LYS A 431 19.88 9.76 16.57
N GLY A 432 19.31 9.69 15.38
CA GLY A 432 19.96 10.01 14.10
C GLY A 432 21.21 9.18 13.82
N GLY A 433 21.20 7.89 14.18
CA GLY A 433 22.36 6.99 13.97
C GLY A 433 23.60 7.31 14.82
N SER A 434 23.50 8.26 15.76
CA SER A 434 24.64 8.67 16.59
C SER A 434 25.30 7.48 17.28
N THR A 435 26.61 7.30 17.17
CA THR A 435 27.32 6.18 17.83
C THR A 435 27.63 6.44 19.31
N SER A 436 27.53 7.70 19.75
CA SER A 436 27.97 8.16 21.09
C SER A 436 26.84 8.72 21.96
N MET A 437 25.67 9.08 21.40
CA MET A 437 24.53 9.57 22.18
C MET A 437 23.95 8.46 23.09
N THR A 438 24.22 8.56 24.39
CA THR A 438 23.71 7.63 25.41
C THR A 438 22.26 7.98 25.81
N GLY A 439 21.67 7.23 26.75
CA GLY A 439 20.26 7.36 27.14
C GLY A 439 19.35 6.35 26.43
N THR A 440 18.06 6.39 26.77
CA THR A 440 17.01 5.55 26.17
C THR A 440 16.78 5.90 24.71
N CYS A 441 16.10 5.03 23.95
CA CYS A 441 15.63 5.38 22.61
C CYS A 441 14.37 6.25 22.70
N PRO A 442 14.39 7.51 22.22
CA PRO A 442 13.21 8.38 22.25
C PRO A 442 11.94 7.79 21.62
N THR A 443 12.07 7.01 20.54
CA THR A 443 10.91 6.41 19.86
C THR A 443 10.41 5.11 20.51
N GLY A 444 11.12 4.59 21.52
CA GLY A 444 10.80 3.30 22.14
C GLY A 444 10.93 2.09 21.19
N GLY A 445 11.62 2.25 20.05
CA GLY A 445 11.75 1.22 19.02
C GLY A 445 10.82 1.40 17.82
N ALA A 446 9.93 2.39 17.83
CA ALA A 446 9.09 2.71 16.67
C ALA A 446 9.90 3.45 15.59
N ALA A 447 9.48 3.33 14.33
CA ALA A 447 10.09 4.07 13.24
C ALA A 447 9.81 5.56 13.39
N ARG A 448 10.88 6.36 13.32
CA ARG A 448 10.80 7.80 13.37
C ARG A 448 10.24 8.33 12.04
N ASP A 449 9.21 9.17 12.15
CA ASP A 449 8.59 9.84 11.03
C ASP A 449 8.20 11.27 11.44
N THR A 450 9.06 12.23 11.11
CA THR A 450 8.91 13.64 11.52
C THR A 450 8.63 14.57 10.34
N GLY A 451 8.46 14.01 9.14
CA GLY A 451 8.34 14.77 7.89
C GLY A 451 9.65 15.42 7.48
N ASP A 452 10.79 14.89 7.94
CA ASP A 452 12.13 15.38 7.60
C ASP A 452 13.09 14.20 7.41
N ASN A 453 13.34 13.85 6.14
CA ASN A 453 14.12 12.66 5.79
C ASN A 453 15.55 12.70 6.35
N ALA A 454 16.15 13.88 6.54
CA ALA A 454 17.48 14.02 7.15
C ALA A 454 17.51 13.54 8.61
N ALA A 455 16.39 13.68 9.31
CA ALA A 455 16.25 13.33 10.71
C ALA A 455 15.72 11.89 10.88
N ASP A 456 15.00 11.38 9.88
CA ASP A 456 14.27 10.13 9.94
C ASP A 456 15.06 8.94 9.37
N PHE A 457 15.97 9.15 8.41
CA PHE A 457 16.77 8.08 7.80
C PHE A 457 18.23 8.08 8.23
N ILE A 458 18.79 6.87 8.32
CA ILE A 458 20.22 6.64 8.49
C ILE A 458 20.71 5.74 7.34
N TYR A 459 21.84 6.10 6.75
CA TYR A 459 22.55 5.24 5.80
C TYR A 459 23.37 4.21 6.58
N VAL A 460 23.23 2.94 6.23
CA VAL A 460 23.99 1.83 6.83
C VAL A 460 24.63 0.97 5.75
N ASP A 461 25.83 0.47 6.01
CA ASP A 461 26.49 -0.49 5.12
C ASP A 461 27.38 -1.49 5.86
N THR A 462 27.59 -2.66 5.25
CA THR A 462 28.31 -3.79 5.89
C THR A 462 29.82 -3.59 5.98
N ALA A 463 30.37 -2.67 5.18
CA ALA A 463 31.79 -2.38 5.10
C ALA A 463 32.19 -1.13 5.90
N ALA A 464 31.21 -0.34 6.36
CA ALA A 464 31.35 0.99 6.94
C ALA A 464 32.11 1.97 6.02
N THR A 465 31.67 2.01 4.77
CA THR A 465 32.21 2.88 3.72
C THR A 465 31.75 4.32 3.85
N ASN A 466 32.61 5.27 3.44
CA ASN A 466 32.19 6.65 3.29
C ASN A 466 31.55 6.85 1.91
N ALA A 467 30.22 6.74 1.85
CA ALA A 467 29.46 6.97 0.63
C ALA A 467 28.95 8.41 0.51
N GLY A 468 29.29 9.32 1.42
CA GLY A 468 28.74 10.69 1.49
C GLY A 468 27.54 10.85 2.45
N ALA A 469 26.81 9.76 2.74
CA ALA A 469 25.63 9.78 3.60
C ALA A 469 25.88 9.40 5.08
N GLY A 470 27.13 9.52 5.53
CA GLY A 470 27.60 9.06 6.84
C GLY A 470 28.33 7.71 6.77
N GLU A 471 28.96 7.34 7.89
CA GLU A 471 29.75 6.13 8.06
C GLU A 471 29.17 5.31 9.23
N HIS A 472 28.07 4.59 9.00
CA HIS A 472 27.45 3.72 10.01
C HIS A 472 27.62 2.26 9.59
N LEU A 473 28.32 1.48 10.41
CA LEU A 473 28.33 0.03 10.24
C LEU A 473 26.93 -0.52 10.48
N GLY A 474 26.42 -1.30 9.54
CA GLY A 474 25.13 -1.97 9.66
C GLY A 474 24.88 -2.91 8.49
N ALA A 475 23.62 -3.28 8.26
CA ALA A 475 23.28 -4.14 7.13
C ALA A 475 21.86 -3.84 6.62
N PRO A 476 21.65 -3.95 5.29
CA PRO A 476 20.32 -4.17 4.74
C PRO A 476 19.61 -5.34 5.39
N GLY A 477 18.33 -5.17 5.68
CA GLY A 477 17.54 -6.21 6.33
C GLY A 477 16.07 -6.19 5.93
N PRO A 478 15.77 -6.41 4.63
CA PRO A 478 14.44 -6.25 4.06
C PRO A 478 13.42 -7.20 4.69
N GLU A 479 12.19 -6.74 4.84
CA GLU A 479 11.07 -7.46 5.44
C GLU A 479 9.84 -7.40 4.53
N ASN A 480 9.29 -8.58 4.22
CA ASN A 480 8.06 -8.70 3.42
C ASN A 480 6.85 -8.99 4.33
N SER A 481 5.69 -9.20 3.73
CA SER A 481 4.43 -9.51 4.45
C SER A 481 4.48 -10.73 5.38
N THR A 482 5.49 -11.60 5.23
CA THR A 482 5.67 -12.82 6.03
C THR A 482 6.77 -12.67 7.10
N SER A 483 7.52 -11.58 7.10
CA SER A 483 8.60 -11.36 8.07
C SER A 483 8.08 -11.21 9.50
N PRO A 484 8.87 -11.60 10.52
CA PRO A 484 8.58 -11.28 11.91
C PRO A 484 8.40 -9.80 12.12
N ILE A 485 7.41 -9.43 12.93
CA ILE A 485 7.06 -8.03 13.14
C ILE A 485 7.36 -7.59 14.55
N GLN A 486 7.53 -6.28 14.76
CA GLN A 486 7.89 -5.73 16.07
C GLN A 486 6.84 -6.10 17.14
N ARG A 487 7.33 -6.65 18.26
CA ARG A 487 6.51 -7.15 19.39
C ARG A 487 7.10 -6.80 20.76
N ASN A 488 7.86 -5.71 20.87
CA ASN A 488 8.51 -5.29 22.14
C ASN A 488 7.60 -5.39 23.38
N SER A 489 6.36 -4.92 23.27
CA SER A 489 5.38 -4.93 24.38
C SER A 489 4.92 -6.32 24.81
N ALA A 490 5.02 -7.33 23.93
CA ALA A 490 4.64 -8.71 24.19
C ALA A 490 5.80 -9.57 24.72
N PHE A 491 7.01 -9.03 24.82
CA PHE A 491 8.20 -9.74 25.29
C PHE A 491 8.91 -8.98 26.41
N PRO A 492 8.38 -8.97 27.64
CA PRO A 492 9.06 -8.34 28.76
C PRO A 492 10.44 -8.98 28.99
N GLY A 493 11.47 -8.15 29.04
CA GLY A 493 12.83 -8.54 29.34
C GLY A 493 13.09 -8.60 30.86
N SER A 494 13.84 -9.61 31.30
CA SER A 494 14.30 -9.75 32.68
C SER A 494 15.74 -10.28 32.76
N LEU A 495 16.34 -10.21 33.94
CA LEU A 495 17.64 -10.83 34.19
C LEU A 495 17.46 -12.34 34.36
N ILE A 496 18.34 -13.13 33.74
CA ILE A 496 18.41 -14.57 33.99
C ILE A 496 18.80 -14.81 35.46
N PHE A 497 19.70 -13.97 35.99
CA PHE A 497 20.22 -14.05 37.35
C PHE A 497 19.85 -12.79 38.14
N PRO A 498 18.64 -12.71 38.73
CA PRO A 498 18.11 -11.48 39.33
C PRO A 498 18.84 -11.03 40.61
N CYS A 499 19.58 -11.92 41.26
CA CYS A 499 20.41 -11.60 42.43
C CYS A 499 21.71 -10.86 42.08
N VAL A 500 22.04 -10.72 40.79
CA VAL A 500 23.22 -10.04 40.28
C VAL A 500 22.79 -8.87 39.42
N SER A 501 23.54 -7.76 39.48
CA SER A 501 23.26 -6.62 38.60
C SER A 501 23.30 -7.03 37.12
N SER A 502 22.59 -6.27 36.29
CA SER A 502 22.62 -6.44 34.82
C SER A 502 24.01 -6.21 34.21
N SER A 503 24.91 -5.60 34.98
CA SER A 503 26.24 -5.13 34.60
C SER A 503 27.39 -6.06 34.98
N ALA A 504 27.12 -7.11 35.77
CA ALA A 504 28.11 -8.04 36.29
C ALA A 504 27.87 -9.48 35.80
N ALA A 505 28.91 -10.31 35.89
CA ALA A 505 28.80 -11.72 35.58
C ALA A 505 27.90 -12.42 36.61
N PRO A 506 27.00 -13.34 36.20
CA PRO A 506 26.92 -13.93 34.87
C PRO A 506 25.94 -13.25 33.90
N ASN A 507 25.23 -12.18 34.27
CA ASN A 507 24.32 -11.44 33.35
C ASN A 507 25.05 -10.67 32.25
N ARG A 508 26.30 -10.27 32.51
CA ARG A 508 27.20 -9.64 31.53
C ARG A 508 28.64 -10.07 31.77
N VAL A 509 29.28 -10.62 30.74
CA VAL A 509 30.62 -11.22 30.86
C VAL A 509 31.56 -10.56 29.86
N ARG A 510 32.72 -10.09 30.33
CA ARG A 510 33.80 -9.61 29.48
C ARG A 510 34.82 -10.71 29.29
N ASP A 511 35.08 -11.06 28.04
CA ASP A 511 36.18 -11.91 27.63
C ASP A 511 37.27 -11.03 26.98
N TYR A 512 38.52 -11.24 27.38
CA TYR A 512 39.69 -10.51 26.88
C TYR A 512 40.47 -11.29 25.81
N ALA A 513 40.08 -12.54 25.52
CA ALA A 513 40.69 -13.32 24.46
C ALA A 513 40.49 -12.64 23.10
N ALA A 514 41.58 -12.24 22.46
CA ALA A 514 41.53 -11.61 21.16
C ALA A 514 40.94 -12.57 20.12
N GLY A 515 39.91 -12.12 19.41
CA GLY A 515 39.35 -12.81 18.25
C GLY A 515 39.79 -12.17 16.93
N PRO A 516 39.03 -12.37 15.83
CA PRO A 516 39.38 -11.83 14.52
C PRO A 516 39.58 -10.30 14.53
N THR A 517 40.58 -9.83 13.80
CA THR A 517 40.95 -8.40 13.74
C THR A 517 39.80 -7.51 13.24
N ALA A 518 38.94 -8.04 12.37
CA ALA A 518 37.79 -7.32 11.84
C ALA A 518 36.73 -7.02 12.91
N THR A 519 36.52 -7.92 13.87
CA THR A 519 35.35 -7.89 14.77
C THR A 519 35.69 -7.72 16.25
N SER A 520 36.73 -8.39 16.75
CA SER A 520 36.96 -8.53 18.20
C SER A 520 38.43 -8.62 18.64
N PRO A 521 39.34 -7.76 18.13
CA PRO A 521 40.75 -7.80 18.53
C PRO A 521 40.97 -7.52 20.03
N MET A 522 40.03 -6.88 20.72
CA MET A 522 40.07 -6.62 22.17
C MET A 522 39.20 -7.60 22.99
N GLY A 523 38.80 -8.71 22.38
CA GLY A 523 37.88 -9.68 22.97
C GLY A 523 36.41 -9.32 22.80
N THR A 524 35.54 -9.92 23.63
CA THR A 524 34.09 -9.87 23.45
C THR A 524 33.35 -9.50 24.73
N LEU A 525 32.14 -8.96 24.58
CA LEU A 525 31.18 -8.73 25.66
C LEU A 525 29.94 -9.59 25.41
N SER A 526 29.64 -10.50 26.34
CA SER A 526 28.39 -11.26 26.31
C SER A 526 27.34 -10.60 27.20
N ILE A 527 26.13 -10.38 26.67
CA ILE A 527 24.98 -9.83 27.39
C ILE A 527 23.90 -10.90 27.41
N ARG A 528 23.51 -11.34 28.61
CA ARG A 528 22.59 -12.46 28.83
C ARG A 528 21.27 -11.98 29.40
N ARG A 529 20.15 -12.33 28.76
CA ARG A 529 18.81 -11.86 29.12
C ARG A 529 17.79 -12.99 29.01
N ARG A 530 16.69 -12.82 29.74
CA ARG A 530 15.49 -13.64 29.64
C ARG A 530 14.39 -12.81 29.02
N ILE A 531 13.62 -13.39 28.11
CA ILE A 531 12.33 -12.85 27.67
C ILE A 531 11.22 -13.86 27.96
N THR A 532 9.99 -13.38 28.06
CA THR A 532 8.79 -14.22 28.20
C THR A 532 7.85 -13.96 27.05
N ASN A 533 7.29 -15.01 26.43
CA ASN A 533 6.27 -14.85 25.40
C ASN A 533 4.90 -14.51 26.01
N ASN A 534 4.47 -13.26 25.89
CA ASN A 534 3.13 -12.80 26.28
C ASN A 534 2.22 -12.49 25.08
N THR A 535 2.49 -13.06 23.90
CA THR A 535 1.66 -12.84 22.70
C THR A 535 0.29 -13.53 22.79
N GLY A 536 0.13 -14.50 23.70
CA GLY A 536 -1.07 -15.34 23.79
C GLY A 536 -1.09 -16.52 22.81
N ALA A 537 -0.11 -16.62 21.90
CA ALA A 537 0.04 -17.70 20.93
C ALA A 537 1.47 -18.28 20.93
N ASN A 538 1.67 -19.39 20.20
CA ASN A 538 2.96 -20.07 20.08
C ASN A 538 3.90 -19.28 19.17
N VAL A 539 5.01 -18.76 19.68
CA VAL A 539 5.96 -18.04 18.83
C VAL A 539 6.85 -19.02 18.08
N THR A 540 6.81 -18.98 16.75
CA THR A 540 7.45 -19.92 15.83
C THR A 540 8.69 -19.35 15.13
N ARG A 541 8.91 -18.04 15.29
CA ARG A 541 10.14 -17.35 14.90
C ARG A 541 10.36 -16.16 15.82
N LEU A 542 11.61 -15.98 16.26
CA LEU A 542 12.02 -14.90 17.13
C LEU A 542 13.34 -14.30 16.61
N ARG A 543 13.36 -12.98 16.45
CA ARG A 543 14.47 -12.19 15.93
C ARG A 543 14.72 -10.98 16.84
N PHE A 544 15.98 -10.55 16.88
CA PHE A 544 16.39 -9.32 17.53
C PHE A 544 17.04 -8.39 16.51
N ARG A 545 16.43 -7.25 16.22
CA ARG A 545 16.97 -6.24 15.29
C ARG A 545 17.69 -5.15 16.06
N VAL A 546 18.91 -4.82 15.67
CA VAL A 546 19.72 -3.79 16.34
C VAL A 546 19.27 -2.41 15.89
N ILE A 547 18.72 -1.64 16.84
CA ILE A 547 18.15 -0.31 16.57
C ILE A 547 19.07 0.83 17.01
N ASP A 548 20.01 0.56 17.92
CA ASP A 548 21.01 1.54 18.35
C ASP A 548 22.22 0.82 18.97
N ILE A 549 23.43 1.20 18.55
CA ILE A 549 24.67 0.58 19.01
C ILE A 549 25.84 1.57 18.97
N SER A 550 26.73 1.49 19.95
CA SER A 550 28.04 2.13 19.85
C SER A 550 28.94 1.30 18.94
N THR A 551 29.03 1.69 17.67
CA THR A 551 29.82 1.01 16.64
C THR A 551 30.61 2.03 15.82
N PHE A 552 31.24 1.60 14.72
CA PHE A 552 31.96 2.49 13.81
C PHE A 552 31.07 3.60 13.23
N ARG A 553 31.53 4.87 13.14
CA ARG A 553 32.83 5.42 13.59
C ARG A 553 32.76 5.94 15.05
N ALA A 554 33.05 5.08 16.03
CA ALA A 554 33.01 5.45 17.45
C ALA A 554 34.14 6.45 17.80
N PRO A 555 33.84 7.62 18.41
CA PRO A 555 34.88 8.54 18.87
C PRO A 555 35.64 7.98 20.08
N THR A 556 36.82 8.51 20.36
CA THR A 556 37.63 8.13 21.54
C THR A 556 36.80 8.19 22.82
N GLY A 557 36.88 7.15 23.65
CA GLY A 557 36.10 7.03 24.88
C GLY A 557 34.73 6.40 24.70
N THR A 558 34.27 6.21 23.45
CA THR A 558 33.08 5.40 23.09
C THR A 558 33.54 4.03 22.59
N ALA A 559 32.82 2.97 22.92
CA ALA A 559 33.13 1.64 22.43
C ALA A 559 32.83 1.50 20.93
N ASP A 560 33.65 0.73 20.22
CA ASP A 560 33.33 0.22 18.88
C ASP A 560 32.96 -1.25 19.04
N LEU A 561 31.66 -1.53 19.07
CA LEU A 561 31.07 -2.85 19.22
C LEU A 561 30.63 -3.42 17.88
N ARG A 562 30.85 -4.73 17.71
CA ARG A 562 30.53 -5.51 16.51
C ARG A 562 29.63 -6.66 16.90
N VAL A 563 28.41 -6.69 16.39
CA VAL A 563 27.49 -7.80 16.65
C VAL A 563 28.00 -9.03 15.94
N ILE A 564 28.11 -10.16 16.65
CA ILE A 564 28.54 -11.44 16.07
C ILE A 564 27.65 -12.57 16.58
N SER A 565 27.59 -13.67 15.82
CA SER A 565 26.89 -14.87 16.28
C SER A 565 27.47 -15.37 17.60
N SER A 566 26.60 -15.78 18.51
CA SER A 566 26.96 -16.36 19.80
C SER A 566 26.62 -17.85 19.84
N SER A 567 27.43 -18.61 20.55
CA SER A 567 27.20 -20.04 20.77
C SER A 567 26.33 -20.26 22.00
N ILE A 568 25.65 -21.42 22.03
CA ILE A 568 25.01 -21.92 23.26
C ILE A 568 26.05 -22.07 24.37
N THR A 569 25.68 -21.75 25.60
CA THR A 569 26.56 -21.88 26.77
C THR A 569 25.77 -22.29 28.00
N THR A 570 26.44 -22.89 28.98
CA THR A 570 25.84 -23.24 30.27
C THR A 570 26.54 -22.47 31.37
N VAL A 571 25.79 -21.75 32.19
CA VAL A 571 26.29 -21.23 33.47
C VAL A 571 26.18 -22.36 34.48
N THR A 572 27.33 -22.82 34.97
CA THR A 572 27.40 -23.95 35.90
C THR A 572 26.83 -23.58 37.27
N SER A 573 26.57 -24.59 38.11
CA SER A 573 26.13 -24.36 39.50
C SER A 573 27.14 -23.58 40.34
N ALA A 574 28.44 -23.69 40.03
CA ALA A 574 29.49 -22.92 40.70
C ALA A 574 29.53 -21.45 40.25
N GLU A 575 29.11 -21.18 39.01
CA GLU A 575 29.08 -19.84 38.43
C GLU A 575 27.74 -19.12 38.65
N ASN A 576 26.69 -19.84 39.06
CA ASN A 576 25.37 -19.28 39.31
C ASN A 576 25.24 -18.84 40.78
N PRO A 577 25.31 -17.53 41.08
CA PRO A 577 25.21 -17.04 42.45
C PRO A 577 23.77 -16.97 42.97
N CYS A 578 22.76 -17.18 42.12
CA CYS A 578 21.36 -17.09 42.51
C CYS A 578 20.78 -18.44 42.95
N SER A 579 21.32 -19.55 42.43
CA SER A 579 20.95 -20.90 42.83
C SER A 579 22.02 -21.91 42.45
N ALA A 580 22.08 -23.05 43.14
CA ALA A 580 22.98 -24.15 42.80
C ALA A 580 22.53 -24.97 41.56
N VAL A 581 21.69 -24.39 40.70
CA VAL A 581 21.14 -25.05 39.50
C VAL A 581 21.83 -24.49 38.26
N PRO A 582 22.39 -25.33 37.38
CA PRO A 582 22.97 -24.84 36.12
C PRO A 582 21.87 -24.30 35.20
N VAL A 583 22.19 -23.26 34.43
CA VAL A 583 21.27 -22.61 33.49
C VAL A 583 21.83 -22.66 32.08
N LEU A 584 21.06 -23.23 31.15
CA LEU A 584 21.37 -23.25 29.73
C LEU A 584 20.97 -21.91 29.10
N ILE A 585 21.90 -21.30 28.37
CA ILE A 585 21.70 -20.02 27.70
C ILE A 585 21.90 -20.23 26.21
N GLN A 586 20.84 -19.95 25.43
CA GLN A 586 20.85 -20.11 23.99
C GLN A 586 21.72 -19.06 23.31
N GLY A 587 22.36 -19.48 22.21
CA GLY A 587 23.04 -18.57 21.30
C GLY A 587 22.05 -17.82 20.40
N THR A 588 22.54 -16.77 19.76
CA THR A 588 21.84 -16.02 18.72
C THR A 588 22.72 -15.98 17.47
N THR A 589 22.12 -16.06 16.29
CA THR A 589 22.85 -16.12 15.02
C THR A 589 22.67 -14.83 14.25
N LEU A 590 23.77 -14.12 13.93
CA LEU A 590 23.73 -12.96 13.03
C LEU A 590 23.24 -13.40 11.66
N GLU A 591 22.16 -12.81 11.17
CA GLU A 591 21.51 -13.24 9.93
C GLU A 591 22.28 -12.81 8.68
N THR A 592 22.21 -13.66 7.65
CA THR A 592 22.77 -13.45 6.33
C THR A 592 21.83 -14.04 5.27
N PRO A 593 21.89 -13.61 3.99
CA PRO A 593 22.64 -12.45 3.46
C PRO A 593 22.16 -11.12 4.09
N PRO A 594 22.85 -9.98 3.91
CA PRO A 594 24.19 -9.86 3.35
C PRO A 594 25.27 -10.42 4.30
N THR A 595 26.46 -10.69 3.77
CA THR A 595 27.59 -11.11 4.62
C THR A 595 28.14 -9.90 5.38
N GLN A 596 28.32 -10.04 6.70
CA GLN A 596 28.74 -8.96 7.59
C GLN A 596 30.14 -9.24 8.16
N SER A 597 31.18 -9.21 7.31
CA SER A 597 32.55 -9.61 7.71
C SER A 597 33.19 -8.70 8.75
N ASN A 598 32.75 -7.44 8.84
CA ASN A 598 33.16 -6.48 9.87
C ASN A 598 32.31 -6.56 11.15
N GLY A 599 31.42 -7.57 11.24
CA GLY A 599 30.39 -7.71 12.26
C GLY A 599 29.18 -6.83 11.97
N GLY A 600 28.05 -7.17 12.61
CA GLY A 600 26.83 -6.39 12.49
C GLY A 600 26.85 -5.09 13.30
N GLY A 601 25.97 -4.18 12.93
CA GLY A 601 25.78 -2.87 13.54
C GLY A 601 24.32 -2.45 13.47
N PHE A 602 24.03 -1.24 13.01
CA PHE A 602 22.65 -0.77 12.82
C PHE A 602 21.88 -1.66 11.84
N ASN A 603 20.59 -1.89 12.12
CA ASN A 603 19.66 -2.71 11.33
C ASN A 603 20.02 -4.20 11.18
N SER A 604 21.21 -4.62 11.58
CA SER A 604 21.58 -6.04 11.66
C SER A 604 20.61 -6.80 12.57
N SER A 605 20.22 -8.00 12.16
CA SER A 605 19.32 -8.86 12.92
C SER A 605 20.04 -10.12 13.44
N LEU A 606 19.58 -10.61 14.59
CA LEU A 606 20.00 -11.89 15.14
C LEU A 606 18.80 -12.83 15.31
N SER A 607 18.93 -14.05 14.79
CA SER A 607 17.93 -15.10 14.95
C SER A 607 18.10 -15.84 16.27
N ALA A 608 16.99 -16.11 16.96
CA ALA A 608 16.92 -17.12 18.00
C ALA A 608 16.61 -18.48 17.36
N SER A 609 17.62 -19.09 16.74
CA SER A 609 17.49 -20.23 15.81
C SER A 609 16.87 -21.50 16.39
N THR A 610 16.66 -21.58 17.71
CA THR A 610 15.97 -22.70 18.37
C THR A 610 14.46 -22.49 18.54
N VAL A 611 13.97 -21.28 18.32
CA VAL A 611 12.52 -20.97 18.28
C VAL A 611 12.06 -21.18 16.84
N THR A 612 11.34 -22.28 16.61
CA THR A 612 10.93 -22.73 15.27
C THR A 612 9.46 -23.19 15.27
N LEU A 613 8.93 -23.54 14.10
CA LEU A 613 7.62 -24.21 13.99
C LEU A 613 7.57 -25.55 14.75
N LEU A 614 8.68 -26.29 14.82
CA LEU A 614 8.76 -27.59 15.51
C LEU A 614 9.02 -27.43 17.01
N THR A 615 9.64 -26.31 17.40
CA THR A 615 10.01 -25.98 18.78
C THR A 615 9.55 -24.56 19.11
N PRO A 616 8.23 -24.29 19.10
CA PRO A 616 7.73 -22.95 19.34
C PRO A 616 7.94 -22.56 20.80
N LEU A 617 8.17 -21.26 21.03
CA LEU A 617 8.13 -20.69 22.36
C LEU A 617 6.65 -20.51 22.75
N THR A 618 6.15 -21.37 23.64
CA THR A 618 4.74 -21.38 24.04
C THR A 618 4.33 -20.10 24.79
N PRO A 619 3.02 -19.77 24.85
CA PRO A 619 2.52 -18.70 25.72
C PRO A 619 3.01 -18.87 27.17
N GLY A 620 3.52 -17.79 27.76
CA GLY A 620 4.12 -17.78 29.10
C GLY A 620 5.50 -18.44 29.19
N GLY A 621 5.99 -19.07 28.12
CA GLY A 621 7.31 -19.66 28.03
C GLY A 621 8.41 -18.61 28.08
N THR A 622 9.56 -18.96 28.67
CA THR A 622 10.73 -18.09 28.76
C THR A 622 11.85 -18.55 27.84
N TYR A 623 12.58 -17.59 27.28
CA TYR A 623 13.78 -17.85 26.46
C TYR A 623 14.99 -17.17 27.10
N ASP A 624 15.96 -17.97 27.52
CA ASP A 624 17.24 -17.54 28.08
C ASP A 624 18.30 -17.51 26.98
N PHE A 625 18.86 -16.34 26.70
CA PHE A 625 19.74 -16.16 25.55
C PHE A 625 20.89 -15.19 25.81
N GLN A 626 21.86 -15.19 24.90
CA GLN A 626 22.95 -14.24 24.90
C GLN A 626 23.21 -13.59 23.55
N PHE A 627 23.50 -12.29 23.60
CA PHE A 627 24.21 -11.57 22.54
C PHE A 627 25.70 -11.61 22.82
N THR A 628 26.52 -11.72 21.77
CA THR A 628 27.97 -11.53 21.85
C THR A 628 28.37 -10.35 20.98
N LEU A 629 29.08 -9.40 21.57
CA LEU A 629 29.56 -8.19 20.92
C LEU A 629 31.10 -8.24 20.88
N GLY A 630 31.68 -8.31 19.69
CA GLY A 630 33.10 -8.10 19.46
C GLY A 630 33.51 -6.66 19.78
N ILE A 631 34.71 -6.49 20.32
CA ILE A 631 35.21 -5.17 20.76
C ILE A 631 36.41 -4.78 19.90
N LYS A 632 36.24 -3.70 19.14
CA LYS A 632 37.29 -3.05 18.33
C LYS A 632 37.94 -1.88 19.07
N GLN A 633 37.17 -1.19 19.90
CA GLN A 633 37.61 -0.12 20.79
C GLN A 633 36.84 -0.21 22.11
N THR A 634 37.53 -0.02 23.25
CA THR A 634 36.87 0.07 24.55
C THR A 634 36.37 1.47 24.84
N GLY A 635 35.24 1.58 25.51
CA GLY A 635 34.68 2.86 25.95
C GLY A 635 33.31 2.70 26.59
N THR A 636 32.61 3.81 26.77
CA THR A 636 31.18 3.80 27.09
C THR A 636 30.41 3.20 25.92
N PHE A 637 29.34 2.45 26.18
CA PHE A 637 28.62 1.76 25.13
C PHE A 637 27.11 1.84 25.31
N LYS A 638 26.41 1.68 24.20
CA LYS A 638 24.98 1.40 24.14
C LYS A 638 24.72 0.23 23.20
N PHE A 639 23.64 -0.49 23.45
CA PHE A 639 23.17 -1.58 22.64
C PHE A 639 21.67 -1.78 22.90
N TYR A 640 20.86 -1.49 21.90
CA TYR A 640 19.41 -1.61 21.94
C TYR A 640 18.93 -2.45 20.76
N VAL A 641 17.91 -3.25 21.02
CA VAL A 641 17.29 -4.10 20.02
C VAL A 641 15.76 -3.98 20.07
N ASN A 642 15.13 -4.14 18.92
CA ASN A 642 13.73 -4.53 18.83
C ASN A 642 13.61 -6.05 18.87
N ILE A 643 12.53 -6.54 19.46
CA ILE A 643 12.14 -7.95 19.43
C ILE A 643 11.07 -8.10 18.35
N GLU A 644 11.34 -8.96 17.37
CA GLU A 644 10.46 -9.25 16.25
C GLU A 644 10.05 -10.73 16.30
N ALA A 645 8.76 -11.02 16.12
CA ALA A 645 8.24 -12.37 16.29
C ALA A 645 7.06 -12.71 15.37
N LEU A 646 6.94 -14.01 15.05
CA LEU A 646 5.78 -14.62 14.39
C LEU A 646 5.08 -15.58 15.37
N PRO A 647 3.85 -15.25 15.85
CA PRO A 647 3.03 -16.11 16.71
C PRO A 647 2.32 -17.27 16.00
#